data_AF-A0A4R2NQI3-F1
#
_entry.id   AF-A0A4R2NQI3-F1
#
_cell.length_a   1.000
_cell.length_b   1.000
_cell.length_c   1.000
_cell.angle_alpha   90.00
_cell.angle_beta   90.00
_cell.angle_gamma   90.00
#
_symmetry.space_group_name_H-M   'P 1'
#
loop_
_entity.id
_entity.type
_entity.pdbx_description
1 polymer ?
#
loop_
_entity_poly.entity_id
_entity_poly.type
_entity_poly.pdbx_seq_one_letter_code
_entity_poly.pdbx_strand_id
1 'polypeptide(L)'
;MEKKVSEQIDSLRELLNQYSYEYHVLDKPSVPDAEYDRLLQELIQLEESHPELVTADSPTQRVGAEPLKGFRKVDHRIPMLSLANAFNEQDLRDFDRRVRQTAGDAVTYVCELKIDGLAVSLSYEDGRFVLGATRGDGTTGEDITSNLKTVRSIPLKLKETVDLEVRGEAFMPKRSFEALNKVREAKVEEPFANPRNAAAGSLRQLNPKIAAERNLDIFLYGVGELAGDTIESHSDALDKIQALGLKTNPEWRACGSIDDVIAYIENWTEKRPDLSYEIDGIVIKVDGLSQQEKLGFTAKSPRWAIAYKFPAEEVVTTLEGIEVSIGRTGVITPTAMLTPVSVAGTTVKRASLHNEDLIRDKDLRIGDSVVIKKAGDIIPEVVNVLTERRTGDEEPFHMPTHCPECDSELIRIEGEVALRCINPKCPAQIREGLIHFVSRNAMNIDGLGEKVITQLFQNKLIEDVADLYTLKHDDLIQMERMGEKSVNNLLEAIDVSKQNSLERLLFGLGIRYVGSKAAKTLAQAFKTMDELTQASEEDLLAVSEIGDKMADSIHTYFQNQEVLELIEELKEYGLNMAYLGPVPTEGAADSPFKDKTVVLTGKMEKLARDEAKEEIERLGGKVTGSVSKKTDIVVAGEDAGSKLEKAQKLGIEIWDEGRFIDALDR
;
A
#
# COMPACT_ATOMS: atom_id res chain seq x y z
N MET A 1 47.31 5.61 -28.60
CA MET A 1 46.13 5.92 -29.44
C MET A 1 44.86 5.64 -28.65
N GLU A 2 44.73 4.46 -28.05
CA GLU A 2 43.65 4.09 -27.10
C GLU A 2 43.39 5.12 -25.98
N LYS A 3 44.42 5.62 -25.31
CA LYS A 3 44.27 6.62 -24.23
C LYS A 3 43.57 7.92 -24.69
N LYS A 4 43.80 8.34 -25.93
CA LYS A 4 43.20 9.54 -26.54
C LYS A 4 41.74 9.30 -26.96
N VAL A 5 41.40 8.06 -27.33
CA VAL A 5 40.03 7.65 -27.66
C VAL A 5 39.20 7.52 -26.39
N SER A 6 39.75 6.94 -25.32
CA SER A 6 39.10 6.89 -24.00
C SER A 6 38.79 8.30 -23.48
N GLU A 7 39.77 9.22 -23.51
CA GLU A 7 39.57 10.62 -23.10
C GLU A 7 38.49 11.33 -23.94
N GLN A 8 38.41 11.03 -25.24
CA GLN A 8 37.37 11.59 -26.11
C GLN A 8 35.97 11.02 -25.80
N ILE A 9 35.87 9.71 -25.56
CA ILE A 9 34.62 9.04 -25.16
C ILE A 9 34.13 9.60 -23.83
N ASP A 10 35.01 9.74 -22.84
CA ASP A 10 34.66 10.26 -21.52
C ASP A 10 34.21 11.73 -21.60
N SER A 11 34.89 12.56 -22.39
CA SER A 11 34.49 13.95 -22.62
C SER A 11 33.12 14.06 -23.31
N LEU A 12 32.84 13.21 -24.30
CA LEU A 12 31.54 13.16 -24.97
C LEU A 12 30.43 12.72 -24.01
N ARG A 13 30.70 11.72 -23.15
CA ARG A 13 29.76 11.26 -22.12
C ARG A 13 29.44 12.37 -21.13
N GLU A 14 30.45 13.08 -20.62
CA GLU A 14 30.27 14.21 -19.70
C GLU A 14 29.41 15.31 -20.34
N LEU A 15 29.72 15.68 -21.58
CA LEU A 15 29.00 16.75 -22.30
C LEU A 15 27.54 16.37 -22.59
N LEU A 16 27.29 15.14 -23.06
CA LEU A 16 25.94 14.64 -23.30
C LEU A 16 25.14 14.53 -22.00
N ASN A 17 25.75 14.09 -20.90
CA ASN A 17 25.10 14.06 -19.60
C ASN A 17 24.75 15.48 -19.11
N GLN A 18 25.65 16.46 -19.29
CA GLN A 18 25.38 17.85 -18.98
C GLN A 18 24.20 18.40 -19.79
N TYR A 19 24.20 18.24 -21.11
CA TYR A 19 23.11 18.70 -21.96
C TYR A 19 21.78 18.00 -21.65
N SER A 20 21.83 16.70 -21.34
CA SER A 20 20.65 15.94 -20.91
C SER A 20 20.08 16.48 -19.60
N TYR A 21 20.94 16.83 -18.63
CA TYR A 21 20.54 17.44 -17.37
C TYR A 21 19.92 18.83 -17.57
N GLU A 22 20.58 19.70 -18.34
CA GLU A 22 20.07 21.05 -18.65
C GLU A 22 18.71 21.02 -19.35
N TYR A 23 18.52 20.10 -20.30
CA TYR A 23 17.27 19.94 -21.01
C TYR A 23 16.18 19.31 -20.13
N HIS A 24 16.43 18.13 -19.56
CA HIS A 24 15.37 17.32 -18.93
C HIS A 24 15.15 17.60 -17.45
N VAL A 25 16.15 18.12 -16.75
CA VAL A 25 16.07 18.43 -15.31
C VAL A 25 15.85 19.90 -15.06
N LEU A 26 16.63 20.78 -15.72
CA LEU A 26 16.54 22.23 -15.51
C LEU A 26 15.54 22.94 -16.42
N ASP A 27 15.06 22.27 -17.48
CA ASP A 27 14.22 22.86 -18.54
C ASP A 27 14.85 24.13 -19.17
N LYS A 28 16.19 24.12 -19.30
CA LYS A 28 17.02 25.24 -19.78
C LYS A 28 18.16 24.72 -20.68
N PRO A 29 17.86 24.26 -21.91
CA PRO A 29 18.87 23.69 -22.78
C PRO A 29 19.91 24.74 -23.23
N SER A 30 21.21 24.41 -23.13
CA SER A 30 22.29 25.26 -23.64
C SER A 30 22.54 25.08 -25.15
N VAL A 31 22.12 23.94 -25.72
CA VAL A 31 22.29 23.60 -27.14
C VAL A 31 20.99 23.15 -27.79
N PRO A 32 20.83 23.32 -29.12
CA PRO A 32 19.70 22.76 -29.86
C PRO A 32 19.74 21.23 -29.94
N ASP A 33 18.57 20.59 -30.04
CA ASP A 33 18.41 19.13 -30.14
C ASP A 33 19.31 18.50 -31.23
N ALA A 34 19.46 19.17 -32.38
CA ALA A 34 20.27 18.68 -33.49
C ALA A 34 21.77 18.55 -33.14
N GLU A 35 22.29 19.39 -32.24
CA GLU A 35 23.68 19.31 -31.79
C GLU A 35 23.88 18.17 -30.78
N TYR A 36 22.91 17.97 -29.88
CA TYR A 36 22.91 16.82 -28.98
C TYR A 36 22.89 15.49 -29.76
N ASP A 37 21.99 15.38 -30.75
CA ASP A 37 21.87 14.18 -31.58
C ASP A 37 23.15 13.91 -32.38
N ARG A 38 23.82 14.95 -32.89
CA ARG A 38 25.11 14.83 -33.58
C ARG A 38 26.19 14.23 -32.66
N LEU A 39 26.32 14.74 -31.44
CA LEU A 39 27.31 14.26 -30.46
C LEU A 39 26.98 12.85 -29.97
N LEU A 40 25.69 12.51 -29.83
CA LEU A 40 25.26 11.16 -29.47
C LEU A 40 25.62 10.16 -30.58
N GLN A 41 25.41 10.51 -31.85
CA GLN A 41 25.83 9.67 -32.98
C GLN A 41 27.35 9.49 -33.03
N GLU A 42 28.12 10.53 -32.71
CA GLU A 42 29.58 10.44 -32.59
C GLU A 42 30.00 9.46 -31.48
N LEU A 43 29.37 9.54 -30.31
CA LEU A 43 29.62 8.61 -29.20
C LEU A 43 29.27 7.16 -29.58
N ILE A 44 28.14 6.94 -30.27
CA ILE A 44 27.73 5.60 -30.74
C ILE A 44 28.81 5.00 -31.66
N GLN A 45 29.29 5.77 -32.66
CA GLN A 45 30.33 5.29 -33.59
C GLN A 45 31.65 4.94 -32.88
N LEU A 46 32.02 5.74 -31.87
CA LEU A 46 33.23 5.49 -31.08
C LEU A 46 33.10 4.24 -30.21
N GLU A 47 31.94 4.02 -29.60
CA GLU A 47 31.64 2.84 -28.79
C GLU A 47 31.49 1.56 -29.64
N GLU A 48 30.93 1.65 -30.84
CA GLU A 48 30.87 0.51 -31.79
C GLU A 48 32.26 0.09 -32.26
N SER A 49 33.17 1.04 -32.43
CA SER A 49 34.56 0.77 -32.84
C SER A 49 35.47 0.32 -31.68
N HIS A 50 35.07 0.58 -30.43
CA HIS A 50 35.80 0.20 -29.21
C HIS A 50 34.87 -0.41 -28.16
N PRO A 51 34.33 -1.63 -28.38
CA PRO A 51 33.35 -2.26 -27.49
C PRO A 51 33.85 -2.43 -26.04
N GLU A 52 35.16 -2.53 -25.84
CA GLU A 52 35.81 -2.65 -24.53
C GLU A 52 35.71 -1.39 -23.67
N LEU A 53 35.40 -0.23 -24.28
CA LEU A 53 35.27 1.05 -23.59
C LEU A 53 33.81 1.39 -23.23
N VAL A 54 32.84 0.56 -23.62
CA VAL A 54 31.42 0.74 -23.33
C VAL A 54 31.14 0.52 -21.84
N THR A 55 30.56 1.52 -21.18
CA THR A 55 30.18 1.47 -19.77
C THR A 55 28.66 1.45 -19.61
N ALA A 56 28.17 0.80 -18.55
CA ALA A 56 26.73 0.65 -18.29
C ALA A 56 25.99 1.98 -17.97
N ASP A 57 26.76 3.04 -17.67
CA ASP A 57 26.32 4.41 -17.39
C ASP A 57 26.44 5.34 -18.61
N SER A 58 26.86 4.84 -19.77
CA SER A 58 26.94 5.64 -21.00
C SER A 58 25.54 6.04 -21.51
N PRO A 59 25.35 7.27 -22.03
CA PRO A 59 24.08 7.72 -22.61
C PRO A 59 23.51 6.80 -23.70
N THR A 60 24.37 6.06 -24.41
CA THR A 60 23.99 5.10 -25.46
C THR A 60 23.24 3.88 -24.92
N GLN A 61 23.45 3.55 -23.64
CA GLN A 61 22.86 2.37 -23.00
C GLN A 61 21.41 2.58 -22.53
N ARG A 62 20.86 3.79 -22.69
CA ARG A 62 19.47 4.10 -22.30
C ARG A 62 18.42 3.34 -23.13
N VAL A 63 18.69 3.07 -24.40
CA VAL A 63 17.73 2.44 -25.33
C VAL A 63 18.40 1.26 -26.06
N GLY A 64 18.84 0.26 -25.28
CA GLY A 64 19.54 -0.92 -25.83
C GLY A 64 19.19 -2.26 -25.18
N ALA A 65 18.40 -2.27 -24.10
CA ALA A 65 18.10 -3.49 -23.37
C ALA A 65 17.20 -4.44 -24.17
N GLU A 66 17.54 -5.74 -24.18
CA GLU A 66 16.69 -6.78 -24.72
C GLU A 66 15.35 -6.84 -23.96
N PRO A 67 14.25 -7.25 -24.62
CA PRO A 67 12.99 -7.49 -23.93
C PRO A 67 13.15 -8.44 -22.75
N LEU A 68 12.65 -8.02 -21.59
CA LEU A 68 12.66 -8.82 -20.37
C LEU A 68 11.74 -10.04 -20.53
N LYS A 69 12.17 -11.19 -20.02
CA LYS A 69 11.32 -12.40 -19.96
C LYS A 69 10.19 -12.28 -18.94
N GLY A 70 10.36 -11.39 -17.95
CA GLY A 70 9.44 -11.13 -16.84
C GLY A 70 10.10 -10.17 -15.84
N PHE A 71 9.30 -9.60 -14.95
CA PHE A 71 9.81 -8.74 -13.88
C PHE A 71 10.26 -9.58 -12.69
N ARG A 72 11.42 -9.23 -12.11
CA ARG A 72 11.92 -9.85 -10.89
C ARG A 72 11.36 -9.12 -9.68
N LYS A 73 11.11 -9.84 -8.59
CA LYS A 73 10.75 -9.24 -7.30
C LYS A 73 12.00 -8.72 -6.61
N VAL A 74 11.87 -7.57 -5.96
CA VAL A 74 12.96 -6.88 -5.25
C VAL A 74 12.44 -6.44 -3.90
N ASP A 75 13.14 -6.82 -2.83
CA ASP A 75 12.81 -6.36 -1.48
C ASP A 75 13.41 -4.98 -1.24
N HIS A 76 12.57 -4.06 -0.74
CA HIS A 76 12.99 -2.72 -0.36
C HIS A 76 13.72 -2.77 0.98
N ARG A 77 14.89 -2.10 1.05
CA ARG A 77 15.66 -2.01 2.31
C ARG A 77 14.87 -1.30 3.40
N ILE A 78 14.19 -0.21 3.02
CA ILE A 78 13.27 0.53 3.87
C ILE A 78 11.85 0.38 3.29
N PRO A 79 10.82 0.06 4.09
CA PRO A 79 9.47 -0.03 3.56
C PRO A 79 8.98 1.26 2.88
N MET A 80 8.27 1.13 1.76
CA MET A 80 7.58 2.23 1.07
C MET A 80 6.11 2.26 1.50
N LEU A 81 5.82 3.06 2.52
CA LEU A 81 4.48 3.16 3.12
C LEU A 81 3.54 4.10 2.33
N SER A 82 2.25 4.06 2.67
CA SER A 82 1.26 5.02 2.14
C SER A 82 1.15 6.24 3.05
N LEU A 83 0.49 7.30 2.58
CA LEU A 83 0.23 8.50 3.39
C LEU A 83 -1.18 8.46 4.00
N ALA A 84 -1.34 9.06 5.18
CA ALA A 84 -2.66 9.40 5.70
C ALA A 84 -3.26 10.55 4.88
N ASN A 85 -4.59 10.65 4.81
CA ASN A 85 -5.27 11.69 4.04
C ASN A 85 -5.86 12.77 4.95
N ALA A 86 -5.83 14.02 4.49
CA ALA A 86 -6.61 15.15 4.96
C ALA A 86 -7.50 15.65 3.82
N PHE A 87 -8.73 16.03 4.11
CA PHE A 87 -9.71 16.49 3.12
C PHE A 87 -10.15 17.94 3.35
N ASN A 88 -9.81 18.52 4.50
CA ASN A 88 -10.20 19.87 4.88
C ASN A 88 -9.14 20.51 5.80
N GLU A 89 -9.31 21.79 6.08
CA GLU A 89 -8.41 22.56 6.96
C GLU A 89 -8.35 22.01 8.39
N GLN A 90 -9.49 21.56 8.94
CA GLN A 90 -9.55 21.03 10.30
C GLN A 90 -8.70 19.76 10.45
N ASP A 91 -8.68 18.90 9.44
CA ASP A 91 -7.83 17.70 9.41
C ASP A 91 -6.34 18.06 9.51
N LEU A 92 -5.92 19.15 8.85
CA LEU A 92 -4.55 19.66 8.89
C LEU A 92 -4.19 20.26 10.24
N ARG A 93 -5.10 21.04 10.85
CA ARG A 93 -4.92 21.57 12.21
C ARG A 93 -4.85 20.46 13.24
N ASP A 94 -5.65 19.42 13.08
CA ASP A 94 -5.60 18.22 13.94
C ASP A 94 -4.30 17.44 13.77
N PHE A 95 -3.75 17.39 12.55
CA PHE A 95 -2.43 16.84 12.28
C PHE A 95 -1.32 17.65 12.96
N ASP A 96 -1.29 18.98 12.80
CA ASP A 96 -0.33 19.86 13.47
C ASP A 96 -0.39 19.70 15.00
N ARG A 97 -1.59 19.67 15.59
CA ARG A 97 -1.77 19.42 17.03
C ARG A 97 -1.14 18.10 17.48
N ARG A 98 -1.39 16.99 16.76
CA ARG A 98 -0.81 15.68 17.10
C ARG A 98 0.70 15.67 16.96
N VAL A 99 1.22 16.32 15.92
CA VAL A 99 2.66 16.45 15.69
C VAL A 99 3.33 17.21 16.84
N ARG A 100 2.79 18.38 17.21
CA ARG A 100 3.35 19.21 18.30
C ARG A 100 3.32 18.52 19.66
N GLN A 101 2.26 17.75 19.94
CA GLN A 101 2.15 16.97 21.18
C GLN A 101 3.31 15.99 21.39
N THR A 102 3.89 15.46 20.32
CA THR A 102 5.00 14.49 20.40
C THR A 102 6.36 15.13 20.10
N ALA A 103 6.44 16.03 19.12
CA ALA A 103 7.70 16.60 18.63
C ALA A 103 8.08 17.94 19.27
N GLY A 104 7.17 18.58 20.03
CA GLY A 104 7.34 19.90 20.64
C GLY A 104 6.76 21.05 19.79
N ASP A 105 6.88 22.29 20.26
CA ASP A 105 6.23 23.46 19.64
C ASP A 105 6.99 24.05 18.43
N ALA A 106 8.28 23.74 18.30
CA ALA A 106 9.12 24.23 17.20
C ALA A 106 9.10 23.23 16.03
N VAL A 107 7.98 23.19 15.31
CA VAL A 107 7.78 22.31 14.14
C VAL A 107 7.63 23.17 12.89
N THR A 108 8.44 22.86 11.88
CA THR A 108 8.35 23.38 10.52
C THR A 108 7.93 22.27 9.57
N TYR A 109 7.39 22.66 8.41
CA TYR A 109 6.86 21.75 7.41
C TYR A 109 7.51 21.97 6.05
N VAL A 110 7.56 20.92 5.24
CA VAL A 110 7.81 21.01 3.81
C VAL A 110 6.54 20.60 3.07
N CYS A 111 6.08 21.46 2.18
CA CYS A 111 4.94 21.21 1.30
C CYS A 111 5.44 20.86 -0.09
N GLU A 112 4.96 19.75 -0.63
CA GLU A 112 5.30 19.25 -1.97
C GLU A 112 4.02 18.93 -2.75
N LEU A 113 4.05 19.13 -4.06
CA LEU A 113 2.95 18.71 -4.92
C LEU A 113 2.85 17.18 -4.95
N LYS A 114 1.64 16.65 -4.73
CA LYS A 114 1.40 15.21 -4.77
C LYS A 114 1.21 14.78 -6.23
N ILE A 115 2.30 14.35 -6.84
CA ILE A 115 2.35 13.95 -8.25
C ILE A 115 1.47 12.72 -8.48
N ASP A 116 0.65 12.73 -9.53
CA ASP A 116 -0.19 11.59 -9.90
C ASP A 116 0.55 10.66 -10.88
N GLY A 117 1.28 9.69 -10.32
CA GLY A 117 2.10 8.75 -11.09
C GLY A 117 2.24 7.38 -10.45
N LEU A 118 3.44 6.81 -10.60
CA LEU A 118 3.85 5.57 -9.97
C LEU A 118 5.07 5.80 -9.07
N ALA A 119 4.94 5.47 -7.80
CA ALA A 119 6.03 5.49 -6.84
C ALA A 119 7.14 4.49 -7.22
N VAL A 120 8.37 5.01 -7.27
CA VAL A 120 9.59 4.26 -7.60
C VAL A 120 10.70 4.55 -6.59
N SER A 121 11.58 3.57 -6.42
CA SER A 121 12.85 3.70 -5.69
C SER A 121 14.01 3.50 -6.66
N LEU A 122 15.04 4.36 -6.55
CA LEU A 122 16.28 4.28 -7.32
C LEU A 122 17.45 4.10 -6.37
N SER A 123 18.24 3.06 -6.59
CA SER A 123 19.48 2.81 -5.85
C SER A 123 20.68 3.12 -6.73
N TYR A 124 21.61 3.86 -6.15
CA TYR A 124 22.91 4.20 -6.71
C TYR A 124 24.01 3.60 -5.83
N GLU A 125 24.99 2.97 -6.47
CA GLU A 125 26.20 2.44 -5.83
C GLU A 125 27.42 3.07 -6.51
N ASP A 126 28.35 3.63 -5.73
CA ASP A 126 29.48 4.41 -6.23
C ASP A 126 29.04 5.50 -7.23
N GLY A 127 27.89 6.13 -6.96
CA GLY A 127 27.27 7.13 -7.83
C GLY A 127 26.69 6.61 -9.15
N ARG A 128 26.57 5.29 -9.37
CA ARG A 128 26.00 4.70 -10.59
C ARG A 128 24.63 4.09 -10.36
N PHE A 129 23.70 4.30 -11.29
CA PHE A 129 22.35 3.76 -11.19
C PHE A 129 22.35 2.24 -11.40
N VAL A 130 22.10 1.48 -10.32
CA VAL A 130 22.17 0.01 -10.31
C VAL A 130 20.80 -0.66 -10.32
N LEU A 131 19.80 -0.07 -9.66
CA LEU A 131 18.52 -0.73 -9.43
C LEU A 131 17.39 0.30 -9.36
N GLY A 132 16.31 0.04 -10.10
CA GLY A 132 15.06 0.80 -10.00
C GLY A 132 13.89 -0.13 -9.77
N ALA A 133 13.11 0.10 -8.70
CA ALA A 133 12.02 -0.78 -8.29
C ALA A 133 10.69 -0.02 -8.14
N THR A 134 9.58 -0.69 -8.45
CA THR A 134 8.23 -0.18 -8.11
C THR A 134 7.96 -0.34 -6.62
N ARG A 135 6.98 0.40 -6.09
CA ARG A 135 6.53 0.23 -4.69
C ARG A 135 6.06 -1.20 -4.36
N GLY A 136 5.35 -1.85 -5.29
CA GLY A 136 4.69 -3.12 -5.04
C GLY A 136 3.72 -3.08 -3.84
N ASP A 137 3.93 -3.94 -2.84
CA ASP A 137 3.13 -3.97 -1.60
C ASP A 137 3.70 -3.10 -0.46
N GLY A 138 4.80 -2.39 -0.74
CA GLY A 138 5.51 -1.56 0.22
C GLY A 138 6.76 -2.24 0.79
N THR A 139 6.83 -3.57 0.79
CA THR A 139 8.03 -4.34 1.19
C THR A 139 8.73 -4.95 0.00
N THR A 140 7.99 -5.43 -0.99
CA THR A 140 8.53 -6.08 -2.19
C THR A 140 7.95 -5.41 -3.44
N GLY A 141 8.85 -4.90 -4.28
CA GLY A 141 8.60 -4.27 -5.57
C GLY A 141 8.92 -5.16 -6.77
N GLU A 142 8.73 -4.59 -7.97
CA GLU A 142 9.16 -5.16 -9.24
C GLU A 142 10.40 -4.41 -9.76
N ASP A 143 11.44 -5.12 -10.18
CA ASP A 143 12.61 -4.55 -10.87
C ASP A 143 12.20 -4.00 -12.24
N ILE A 144 12.22 -2.68 -12.37
CA ILE A 144 11.93 -1.94 -13.60
C ILE A 144 13.13 -1.09 -14.05
N THR A 145 14.35 -1.50 -13.69
CA THR A 145 15.60 -0.77 -13.94
C THR A 145 15.76 -0.41 -15.42
N SER A 146 15.56 -1.39 -16.32
CA SER A 146 15.68 -1.17 -17.77
C SER A 146 14.70 -0.12 -18.29
N ASN A 147 13.51 -0.03 -17.72
CA ASN A 147 12.49 0.94 -18.13
C ASN A 147 12.79 2.32 -17.56
N LEU A 148 13.26 2.40 -16.31
CA LEU A 148 13.67 3.66 -15.69
C LEU A 148 14.90 4.27 -16.36
N LYS A 149 15.84 3.47 -16.89
CA LYS A 149 16.96 3.97 -17.70
C LYS A 149 16.50 4.76 -18.95
N THR A 150 15.27 4.53 -19.43
CA THR A 150 14.71 5.27 -20.58
C THR A 150 14.20 6.67 -20.20
N VAL A 151 13.97 6.93 -18.90
CA VAL A 151 13.52 8.22 -18.38
C VAL A 151 14.72 9.16 -18.36
N ARG A 152 14.72 10.15 -19.26
CA ARG A 152 15.92 10.97 -19.53
C ARG A 152 16.32 11.88 -18.36
N SER A 153 15.37 12.23 -17.49
CA SER A 153 15.60 13.00 -16.26
C SER A 153 16.27 12.19 -15.14
N ILE A 154 16.40 10.86 -15.28
CA ILE A 154 17.16 10.03 -14.35
C ILE A 154 18.64 10.01 -14.79
N PRO A 155 19.58 10.57 -14.00
CA PRO A 155 20.99 10.44 -14.29
C PRO A 155 21.43 8.98 -14.10
N LEU A 156 22.17 8.43 -15.07
CA LEU A 156 22.77 7.10 -14.93
C LEU A 156 24.02 7.12 -14.02
N LYS A 157 24.62 8.30 -13.88
CA LYS A 157 25.76 8.59 -13.01
C LYS A 157 25.53 9.92 -12.28
N LEU A 158 25.68 9.93 -10.96
CA LEU A 158 25.61 11.11 -10.12
C LEU A 158 26.87 11.98 -10.29
N LYS A 159 26.78 13.24 -9.88
CA LYS A 159 27.94 14.15 -9.90
C LYS A 159 29.02 13.78 -8.88
N GLU A 160 28.64 13.05 -7.83
CA GLU A 160 29.52 12.60 -6.76
C GLU A 160 29.44 11.08 -6.62
N THR A 161 30.55 10.47 -6.22
CA THR A 161 30.63 9.02 -5.97
C THR A 161 30.08 8.72 -4.57
N VAL A 162 28.78 8.46 -4.49
CA VAL A 162 28.09 8.19 -3.23
C VAL A 162 27.04 7.09 -3.41
N ASP A 163 26.85 6.29 -2.36
CA ASP A 163 25.76 5.33 -2.28
C ASP A 163 24.48 6.03 -1.82
N LEU A 164 23.41 5.85 -2.59
CA LEU A 164 22.18 6.61 -2.41
C LEU A 164 20.95 5.80 -2.80
N GLU A 165 19.97 5.68 -1.91
CA GLU A 165 18.60 5.30 -2.24
C GLU A 165 17.73 6.56 -2.27
N VAL A 166 17.08 6.84 -3.40
CA VAL A 166 16.12 7.94 -3.54
C VAL A 166 14.77 7.45 -4.01
N ARG A 167 13.73 8.12 -3.55
CA ARG A 167 12.33 7.81 -3.86
C ARG A 167 11.70 8.96 -4.61
N GLY A 168 10.82 8.60 -5.53
CA GLY A 168 10.07 9.58 -6.30
C GLY A 168 8.83 9.02 -6.95
N GLU A 169 8.21 9.88 -7.74
CA GLU A 169 7.07 9.54 -8.56
C GLU A 169 7.47 9.65 -10.03
N ALA A 170 7.41 8.55 -10.76
CA ALA A 170 7.51 8.56 -12.21
C ALA A 170 6.12 8.84 -12.79
N PHE A 171 6.01 9.85 -13.65
CA PHE A 171 4.73 10.36 -14.15
C PHE A 171 4.79 10.60 -15.65
N MET A 172 3.61 10.80 -16.25
CA MET A 172 3.47 11.16 -17.65
C MET A 172 3.06 12.64 -17.76
N PRO A 173 3.90 13.50 -18.39
CA PRO A 173 3.52 14.88 -18.66
C PRO A 173 2.23 14.96 -19.50
N LYS A 174 1.40 16.00 -19.31
CA LYS A 174 0.12 16.19 -20.02
C LYS A 174 0.30 16.15 -21.54
N ARG A 175 1.34 16.81 -22.05
CA ARG A 175 1.69 16.79 -23.49
C ARG A 175 2.00 15.39 -24.01
N SER A 176 2.76 14.59 -23.25
CA SER A 176 3.09 13.21 -23.61
C SER A 176 1.84 12.33 -23.62
N PHE A 177 0.95 12.52 -22.64
CA PHE A 177 -0.33 11.81 -22.54
C PHE A 177 -1.26 12.12 -23.72
N GLU A 178 -1.45 13.39 -24.07
CA GLU A 178 -2.25 13.80 -25.23
C GLU A 178 -1.69 13.24 -26.54
N ALA A 179 -0.36 13.29 -26.73
CA ALA A 179 0.28 12.74 -27.91
C ALA A 179 0.08 11.22 -28.01
N LEU A 180 0.21 10.51 -26.88
CA LEU A 180 -0.01 9.07 -26.82
C LEU A 180 -1.45 8.69 -27.17
N ASN A 181 -2.43 9.38 -26.60
CA ASN A 181 -3.84 9.10 -26.90
C ASN A 181 -4.19 9.38 -28.36
N LYS A 182 -3.67 10.45 -28.97
CA LYS A 182 -3.83 10.70 -30.42
C LYS A 182 -3.29 9.55 -31.27
N VAL A 183 -2.14 8.97 -30.92
CA VAL A 183 -1.57 7.82 -31.63
C VAL A 183 -2.45 6.57 -31.46
N ARG A 184 -3.02 6.35 -30.28
CA ARG A 184 -3.91 5.20 -30.01
C ARG A 184 -5.23 5.31 -30.75
N GLU A 185 -5.84 6.50 -30.74
CA GLU A 185 -7.06 6.80 -31.49
C GLU A 185 -6.87 6.57 -32.99
N ALA A 186 -5.73 7.02 -33.55
CA ALA A 186 -5.38 6.78 -34.96
C ALA A 186 -5.21 5.28 -35.29
N LYS A 187 -4.89 4.45 -34.30
CA LYS A 187 -4.79 2.98 -34.41
C LYS A 187 -6.08 2.25 -34.03
N VAL A 188 -7.16 2.97 -33.69
CA VAL A 188 -8.43 2.41 -33.20
C VAL A 188 -8.22 1.56 -31.92
N GLU A 189 -7.25 1.95 -31.10
CA GLU A 189 -7.03 1.41 -29.76
C GLU A 189 -7.73 2.27 -28.71
N GLU A 190 -8.15 1.66 -27.61
CA GLU A 190 -8.76 2.40 -26.50
C GLU A 190 -7.75 3.39 -25.88
N PRO A 191 -8.09 4.68 -25.77
CA PRO A 191 -7.20 5.68 -25.17
C PRO A 191 -7.02 5.41 -23.68
N PHE A 192 -5.90 5.85 -23.12
CA PHE A 192 -5.72 5.80 -21.68
C PHE A 192 -6.64 6.82 -21.00
N ALA A 193 -7.27 6.40 -19.90
CA ALA A 193 -8.21 7.25 -19.17
C ALA A 193 -7.51 8.40 -18.43
N ASN A 194 -6.34 8.18 -17.84
CA ASN A 194 -5.60 9.22 -17.14
C ASN A 194 -4.07 9.05 -17.26
N PRO A 195 -3.29 10.12 -17.03
CA PRO A 195 -1.83 10.07 -17.08
C PRO A 195 -1.21 9.05 -16.13
N ARG A 196 -1.79 8.83 -14.94
CA ARG A 196 -1.32 7.85 -13.96
C ARG A 196 -1.31 6.43 -14.50
N ASN A 197 -2.44 5.98 -15.07
CA ASN A 197 -2.57 4.64 -15.65
C ASN A 197 -1.67 4.49 -16.88
N ALA A 198 -1.54 5.56 -17.67
CA ALA A 198 -0.63 5.58 -18.80
C ALA A 198 0.83 5.45 -18.35
N ALA A 199 1.25 6.15 -17.29
CA ALA A 199 2.59 6.06 -16.73
C ALA A 199 2.88 4.67 -16.17
N ALA A 200 1.99 4.13 -15.32
CA ALA A 200 2.14 2.80 -14.73
C ALA A 200 2.19 1.70 -15.79
N GLY A 201 1.31 1.76 -16.80
CA GLY A 201 1.31 0.82 -17.92
C GLY A 201 2.56 0.94 -18.79
N SER A 202 3.14 2.14 -18.90
CA SER A 202 4.36 2.38 -19.68
C SER A 202 5.62 1.86 -18.97
N LEU A 203 5.71 2.01 -17.64
CA LEU A 203 6.84 1.52 -16.84
C LEU A 203 6.83 0.01 -16.62
N ARG A 204 5.69 -0.65 -16.83
CA ARG A 204 5.56 -2.11 -16.69
C ARG A 204 5.52 -2.82 -18.05
N GLN A 205 6.25 -2.31 -19.02
CA GLN A 205 6.45 -2.94 -20.32
C GLN A 205 7.65 -3.89 -20.29
N LEU A 206 7.48 -5.12 -20.81
CA LEU A 206 8.60 -6.05 -20.94
C LEU A 206 9.65 -5.57 -21.94
N ASN A 207 9.24 -4.79 -22.94
CA ASN A 207 10.14 -4.17 -23.90
C ASN A 207 10.40 -2.70 -23.51
N PRO A 208 11.61 -2.35 -23.04
CA PRO A 208 11.94 -0.99 -22.63
C PRO A 208 11.83 0.04 -23.76
N LYS A 209 11.94 -0.38 -25.03
CA LYS A 209 11.75 0.51 -26.18
C LYS A 209 10.34 1.12 -26.20
N ILE A 210 9.34 0.35 -25.78
CA ILE A 210 7.96 0.86 -25.67
C ILE A 210 7.89 1.93 -24.59
N ALA A 211 8.58 1.76 -23.45
CA ALA A 211 8.62 2.76 -22.39
C ALA A 211 9.34 4.05 -22.83
N ALA A 212 10.43 3.91 -23.60
CA ALA A 212 11.19 5.04 -24.13
C ALA A 212 10.35 5.96 -25.05
N GLU A 213 9.45 5.39 -25.86
CA GLU A 213 8.55 6.15 -26.74
C GLU A 213 7.51 6.99 -25.98
N ARG A 214 7.32 6.72 -24.67
CA ARG A 214 6.25 7.33 -23.86
C ARG A 214 6.64 8.66 -23.23
N ASN A 215 7.92 9.03 -23.32
CA ASN A 215 8.46 10.30 -22.82
C ASN A 215 8.00 10.58 -21.38
N LEU A 216 8.22 9.60 -20.51
CA LEU A 216 7.96 9.70 -19.08
C LEU A 216 8.98 10.64 -18.42
N ASP A 217 8.61 11.14 -17.25
CA ASP A 217 9.43 12.02 -16.43
C ASP A 217 9.35 11.61 -14.95
N ILE A 218 10.18 12.18 -14.09
CA ILE A 218 10.26 11.84 -12.67
C ILE A 218 10.46 13.07 -11.79
N PHE A 219 9.85 13.06 -10.61
CA PHE A 219 10.24 13.92 -9.51
C PHE A 219 10.62 13.09 -8.29
N LEU A 220 11.79 13.35 -7.75
CA LEU A 220 12.28 12.73 -6.52
C LEU A 220 11.89 13.59 -5.31
N TYR A 221 11.41 12.92 -4.26
CA TYR A 221 10.77 13.55 -3.11
C TYR A 221 11.26 13.03 -1.75
N GLY A 222 12.19 12.07 -1.74
CA GLY A 222 12.65 11.45 -0.50
C GLY A 222 13.97 10.74 -0.66
N VAL A 223 14.73 10.71 0.43
CA VAL A 223 15.99 9.98 0.57
C VAL A 223 15.73 8.80 1.51
N GLY A 224 16.09 7.60 1.08
CA GLY A 224 16.04 6.40 1.91
C GLY A 224 17.33 6.27 2.73
N GLU A 225 18.45 6.10 2.03
CA GLU A 225 19.78 5.94 2.62
C GLU A 225 20.74 6.85 1.84
N LEU A 226 21.59 7.59 2.55
CA LEU A 226 22.69 8.36 1.96
C LEU A 226 23.96 8.08 2.78
N ALA A 227 24.96 7.48 2.15
CA ALA A 227 26.20 7.14 2.84
C ALA A 227 27.07 8.39 3.07
N GLY A 228 27.62 8.53 4.29
CA GLY A 228 28.69 9.48 4.59
C GLY A 228 28.27 10.89 5.00
N ASP A 229 26.97 11.20 5.04
CA ASP A 229 26.49 12.55 5.40
C ASP A 229 25.32 12.53 6.37
N THR A 230 25.34 13.49 7.30
CA THR A 230 24.23 13.73 8.22
C THR A 230 23.28 14.75 7.61
N ILE A 231 22.06 14.33 7.29
CA ILE A 231 20.99 15.22 6.87
C ILE A 231 20.18 15.57 8.12
N GLU A 232 19.96 16.87 8.38
CA GLU A 232 19.22 17.32 9.55
C GLU A 232 17.73 17.55 9.25
N SER A 233 17.42 18.02 8.04
CA SER A 233 16.06 18.34 7.59
C SER A 233 15.73 17.74 6.23
N HIS A 234 14.44 17.58 5.97
CA HIS A 234 13.91 17.07 4.70
C HIS A 234 14.16 18.08 3.56
N SER A 235 14.08 19.37 3.86
CA SER A 235 14.44 20.42 2.89
C SER A 235 15.90 20.33 2.47
N ASP A 236 16.84 20.14 3.39
CA ASP A 236 18.26 19.88 3.06
C ASP A 236 18.43 18.61 2.22
N ALA A 237 17.63 17.57 2.48
CA ALA A 237 17.64 16.34 1.67
C ALA A 237 17.28 16.62 0.21
N LEU A 238 16.24 17.43 -0.03
CA LEU A 238 15.78 17.82 -1.37
C LEU A 238 16.84 18.66 -2.11
N ASP A 239 17.44 19.64 -1.43
CA ASP A 239 18.51 20.47 -1.99
C ASP A 239 19.74 19.62 -2.34
N LYS A 240 20.07 18.65 -1.50
CA LYS A 240 21.20 17.76 -1.72
C LYS A 240 21.03 16.83 -2.91
N ILE A 241 19.88 16.17 -3.04
CA ILE A 241 19.64 15.33 -4.22
C ILE A 241 19.64 16.19 -5.50
N GLN A 242 19.13 17.42 -5.44
CA GLN A 242 19.21 18.36 -6.56
C GLN A 242 20.66 18.69 -6.93
N ALA A 243 21.53 18.94 -5.93
CA ALA A 243 22.96 19.17 -6.14
C ALA A 243 23.63 17.99 -6.86
N LEU A 244 23.28 16.75 -6.48
CA LEU A 244 23.76 15.50 -7.09
C LEU A 244 23.30 15.29 -8.55
N GLY A 245 22.41 16.14 -9.07
CA GLY A 245 21.91 16.09 -10.44
C GLY A 245 20.56 15.40 -10.61
N LEU A 246 19.87 15.11 -9.50
CA LEU A 246 18.55 14.49 -9.50
C LEU A 246 17.45 15.54 -9.63
N LYS A 247 16.33 15.18 -10.29
CA LYS A 247 15.21 16.08 -10.54
C LYS A 247 14.24 16.12 -9.36
N THR A 248 14.16 17.26 -8.68
CA THR A 248 13.14 17.57 -7.66
C THR A 248 12.06 18.47 -8.24
N ASN A 249 10.87 18.48 -7.62
CA ASN A 249 9.78 19.33 -8.09
C ASN A 249 10.07 20.80 -7.73
N PRO A 250 10.09 21.76 -8.67
CA PRO A 250 10.50 23.14 -8.36
C PRO A 250 9.54 23.89 -7.45
N GLU A 251 8.33 23.36 -7.22
CA GLU A 251 7.26 24.04 -6.50
C GLU A 251 7.18 23.66 -5.02
N TRP A 252 8.11 22.84 -4.50
CA TRP A 252 8.16 22.55 -3.07
C TRP A 252 8.47 23.82 -2.27
N ARG A 253 7.97 23.89 -1.03
CA ARG A 253 8.19 25.06 -0.15
C ARG A 253 8.35 24.64 1.30
N ALA A 254 9.33 25.21 1.98
CA ALA A 254 9.41 25.19 3.44
C ALA A 254 8.41 26.18 4.06
N CYS A 255 7.59 25.71 4.98
CA CYS A 255 6.52 26.43 5.66
C CYS A 255 6.80 26.45 7.16
N GLY A 256 6.77 27.64 7.77
CA GLY A 256 7.11 27.82 9.20
C GLY A 256 5.97 27.46 10.15
N SER A 257 4.74 27.37 9.64
CA SER A 257 3.52 27.15 10.42
C SER A 257 2.45 26.41 9.63
N ILE A 258 1.42 25.92 10.32
CA ILE A 258 0.26 25.31 9.67
C ILE A 258 -0.53 26.31 8.83
N ASP A 259 -0.52 27.59 9.19
CA ASP A 259 -1.20 28.63 8.41
C ASP A 259 -0.45 28.90 7.09
N ASP A 260 0.89 28.82 7.07
CA ASP A 260 1.68 28.86 5.83
C ASP A 260 1.38 27.66 4.92
N VAL A 261 1.18 26.48 5.51
CA VAL A 261 0.76 25.26 4.80
C VAL A 261 -0.61 25.46 4.14
N ILE A 262 -1.58 26.02 4.86
CA ILE A 262 -2.92 26.30 4.34
C ILE A 262 -2.84 27.29 3.17
N ALA A 263 -2.08 28.39 3.32
CA ALA A 263 -1.88 29.35 2.24
C ALA A 263 -1.20 28.75 1.00
N TYR A 264 -0.26 27.82 1.20
CA TYR A 264 0.35 27.06 0.09
C TYR A 264 -0.68 26.21 -0.65
N ILE A 265 -1.57 25.55 0.09
CA ILE A 265 -2.64 24.72 -0.47
C ILE A 265 -3.64 25.54 -1.29
N GLU A 266 -4.08 26.69 -0.78
CA GLU A 266 -4.99 27.58 -1.50
C GLU A 266 -4.37 28.05 -2.82
N ASN A 267 -3.12 28.52 -2.79
CA ASN A 267 -2.40 28.97 -3.99
C ASN A 267 -2.29 27.88 -5.07
N TRP A 268 -2.04 26.63 -4.68
CA TRP A 268 -1.91 25.52 -5.64
C TRP A 268 -3.25 24.93 -6.07
N THR A 269 -4.30 25.09 -5.28
CA THR A 269 -5.67 24.74 -5.70
C THR A 269 -6.07 25.59 -6.91
N GLU A 270 -5.71 26.87 -6.93
CA GLU A 270 -5.98 27.77 -8.06
C GLU A 270 -5.07 27.52 -9.27
N LYS A 271 -3.76 27.30 -9.05
CA LYS A 271 -2.75 27.15 -10.12
C LYS A 271 -2.64 25.75 -10.71
N ARG A 272 -3.34 24.76 -10.13
CA ARG A 272 -3.32 23.36 -10.59
C ARG A 272 -3.52 23.18 -12.10
N PRO A 273 -4.46 23.88 -12.79
CA PRO A 273 -4.67 23.71 -14.22
C PRO A 273 -3.44 24.05 -15.07
N ASP A 274 -2.60 24.97 -14.61
CA ASP A 274 -1.46 25.52 -15.35
C ASP A 274 -0.24 24.58 -15.35
N LEU A 275 -0.23 23.57 -14.49
CA LEU A 275 0.86 22.59 -14.41
C LEU A 275 0.94 21.74 -15.67
N SER A 276 2.16 21.44 -16.10
CA SER A 276 2.45 20.54 -17.24
C SER A 276 2.27 19.05 -16.92
N TYR A 277 1.90 18.74 -15.67
CA TYR A 277 1.68 17.40 -15.12
C TYR A 277 0.44 17.39 -14.21
N GLU A 278 -0.06 16.20 -13.92
CA GLU A 278 -1.20 16.02 -13.02
C GLU A 278 -0.76 15.85 -11.56
N ILE A 279 -1.55 16.44 -10.67
CA ILE A 279 -1.39 16.32 -9.22
C ILE A 279 -2.74 15.94 -8.60
N ASP A 280 -2.71 15.14 -7.54
CA ASP A 280 -3.90 14.64 -6.83
C ASP A 280 -3.97 15.14 -5.38
N GLY A 281 -3.19 16.18 -5.05
CA GLY A 281 -3.12 16.77 -3.73
C GLY A 281 -1.79 17.47 -3.44
N ILE A 282 -1.55 17.71 -2.14
CA ILE A 282 -0.30 18.24 -1.60
C ILE A 282 0.15 17.32 -0.48
N VAL A 283 1.45 17.03 -0.40
CA VAL A 283 2.06 16.28 0.69
C VAL A 283 2.69 17.27 1.65
N ILE A 284 2.34 17.15 2.93
CA ILE A 284 2.88 17.94 4.02
C ILE A 284 3.74 17.00 4.86
N LYS A 285 5.02 17.32 5.03
CA LYS A 285 5.98 16.56 5.84
C LYS A 285 6.54 17.45 6.94
N VAL A 286 6.74 16.93 8.13
CA VAL A 286 7.58 17.58 9.15
C VAL A 286 9.00 17.70 8.61
N ASP A 287 9.60 18.88 8.67
CA ASP A 287 10.91 19.13 8.04
C ASP A 287 12.06 18.47 8.82
N GLY A 288 12.09 18.56 10.15
CA GLY A 288 13.19 17.99 10.95
C GLY A 288 13.21 16.46 10.96
N LEU A 289 14.28 15.82 10.48
CA LEU A 289 14.37 14.36 10.42
C LEU A 289 14.37 13.70 11.80
N SER A 290 15.04 14.31 12.79
CA SER A 290 14.98 13.84 14.18
C SER A 290 13.57 13.89 14.79
N GLN A 291 12.72 14.81 14.32
CA GLN A 291 11.31 14.86 14.72
C GLN A 291 10.49 13.79 14.00
N GLN A 292 10.80 13.48 12.73
CA GLN A 292 10.18 12.38 12.00
C GLN A 292 10.45 11.02 12.69
N GLU A 293 11.69 10.78 13.14
CA GLU A 293 12.07 9.57 13.89
C GLU A 293 11.26 9.43 15.18
N LYS A 294 11.15 10.51 15.98
CA LYS A 294 10.36 10.53 17.22
C LYS A 294 8.88 10.27 16.99
N LEU A 295 8.32 10.81 15.91
CA LEU A 295 6.90 10.62 15.55
C LEU A 295 6.65 9.19 15.07
N GLY A 296 7.61 8.59 14.38
CA GLY A 296 7.54 7.22 13.90
C GLY A 296 6.38 6.97 12.92
N PHE A 297 5.90 5.73 12.93
CA PHE A 297 4.95 5.23 11.94
C PHE A 297 3.71 4.61 12.61
N THR A 298 2.60 4.59 11.87
CA THR A 298 1.51 3.66 12.11
C THR A 298 1.76 2.37 11.32
N ALA A 299 0.85 1.40 11.40
CA ALA A 299 0.95 0.18 10.59
C ALA A 299 0.94 0.42 9.06
N LYS A 300 0.48 1.59 8.59
CA LYS A 300 0.30 1.86 7.15
C LYS A 300 0.88 3.18 6.66
N SER A 301 1.11 4.14 7.56
CA SER A 301 1.53 5.50 7.20
C SER A 301 2.43 6.15 8.24
N PRO A 302 3.36 7.05 7.84
CA PRO A 302 4.12 7.88 8.77
C PRO A 302 3.20 8.79 9.59
N ARG A 303 3.56 9.07 10.84
CA ARG A 303 2.84 10.06 11.67
C ARG A 303 3.30 11.50 11.39
N TRP A 304 4.43 11.65 10.72
CA TRP A 304 5.08 12.92 10.40
C TRP A 304 4.74 13.46 9.00
N ALA A 305 3.92 12.74 8.21
CA ALA A 305 3.47 13.22 6.91
C ALA A 305 1.99 12.94 6.65
N ILE A 306 1.34 13.84 5.94
CA ILE A 306 -0.07 13.75 5.55
C ILE A 306 -0.27 14.27 4.12
N ALA A 307 -1.18 13.64 3.38
CA ALA A 307 -1.58 14.05 2.04
C ALA A 307 -2.89 14.84 2.12
N TYR A 308 -2.83 16.14 1.86
CA TYR A 308 -4.03 16.93 1.61
C TYR A 308 -4.58 16.59 0.22
N LYS A 309 -5.82 16.14 0.17
CA LYS A 309 -6.54 15.83 -1.07
C LYS A 309 -7.37 17.04 -1.49
N PHE A 310 -7.22 17.46 -2.74
CA PHE A 310 -8.07 18.50 -3.30
C PHE A 310 -9.54 18.08 -3.25
N PRO A 311 -10.48 19.03 -3.16
CA PRO A 311 -11.89 18.73 -3.27
C PRO A 311 -12.15 17.93 -4.55
N ALA A 312 -12.79 16.77 -4.41
CA ALA A 312 -13.07 15.91 -5.53
C ALA A 312 -14.01 16.60 -6.51
N GLU A 313 -13.77 16.42 -7.81
CA GLU A 313 -14.68 16.90 -8.85
C GLU A 313 -16.05 16.23 -8.68
N GLU A 314 -17.08 17.04 -8.45
CA GLU A 314 -18.47 16.62 -8.36
C GLU A 314 -19.13 16.81 -9.73
N VAL A 315 -19.69 15.72 -10.27
CA VAL A 315 -20.46 15.76 -11.52
C VAL A 315 -21.84 15.21 -11.31
N VAL A 316 -22.78 15.63 -12.17
CA VAL A 316 -24.15 15.13 -12.15
C VAL A 316 -24.31 14.04 -13.20
N THR A 317 -24.94 12.93 -12.83
CA THR A 317 -25.40 11.89 -13.76
C THR A 317 -26.74 11.33 -13.31
N THR A 318 -27.31 10.40 -14.09
CA THR A 318 -28.59 9.77 -13.79
C THR A 318 -28.38 8.38 -13.17
N LEU A 319 -29.13 8.08 -12.11
CA LEU A 319 -29.22 6.75 -11.50
C LEU A 319 -30.16 5.86 -12.32
N GLU A 320 -29.62 4.96 -13.12
CA GLU A 320 -30.39 4.06 -13.98
C GLU A 320 -30.93 2.84 -13.24
N GLY A 321 -30.27 2.43 -12.15
CA GLY A 321 -30.70 1.30 -11.34
C GLY A 321 -29.78 1.05 -10.16
N ILE A 322 -30.14 0.09 -9.32
CA ILE A 322 -29.30 -0.35 -8.19
C ILE A 322 -29.15 -1.87 -8.28
N GLU A 323 -27.92 -2.33 -8.35
CA GLU A 323 -27.58 -3.75 -8.28
C GLU A 323 -27.05 -4.08 -6.89
N VAL A 324 -27.36 -5.27 -6.38
CA VAL A 324 -26.85 -5.76 -5.09
C VAL A 324 -25.81 -6.83 -5.33
N SER A 325 -24.67 -6.73 -4.65
CA SER A 325 -23.64 -7.77 -4.60
C SER A 325 -23.57 -8.38 -3.21
N ILE A 326 -23.23 -9.66 -3.14
CA ILE A 326 -23.02 -10.36 -1.87
C ILE A 326 -21.52 -10.50 -1.68
N GLY A 327 -20.98 -9.87 -0.64
CA GLY A 327 -19.57 -10.02 -0.28
C GLY A 327 -19.28 -11.34 0.44
N ARG A 328 -17.99 -11.66 0.60
CA ARG A 328 -17.49 -12.87 1.29
C ARG A 328 -18.09 -13.16 2.68
N THR A 329 -18.48 -12.14 3.44
CA THR A 329 -19.10 -12.31 4.78
C THR A 329 -20.62 -12.25 4.74
N GLY A 330 -21.21 -12.40 3.55
CA GLY A 330 -22.64 -12.34 3.32
C GLY A 330 -23.23 -10.92 3.25
N VAL A 331 -22.43 -9.87 3.42
CA VAL A 331 -22.92 -8.48 3.34
C VAL A 331 -23.51 -8.20 1.97
N ILE A 332 -24.76 -7.74 1.95
CA ILE A 332 -25.43 -7.28 0.75
C ILE A 332 -25.09 -5.81 0.53
N THR A 333 -24.33 -5.52 -0.52
CA THR A 333 -23.82 -4.18 -0.83
C THR A 333 -24.54 -3.62 -2.06
N PRO A 334 -25.30 -2.52 -1.92
CA PRO A 334 -25.93 -1.87 -3.07
C PRO A 334 -24.91 -1.03 -3.85
N THR A 335 -24.98 -1.14 -5.18
CA THR A 335 -24.16 -0.41 -6.14
C THR A 335 -25.06 0.32 -7.11
N ALA A 336 -24.88 1.63 -7.24
CA ALA A 336 -25.57 2.46 -8.22
C ALA A 336 -25.09 2.12 -9.63
N MET A 337 -26.03 1.90 -10.54
CA MET A 337 -25.83 1.84 -11.98
C MET A 337 -26.13 3.22 -12.55
N LEU A 338 -25.14 3.83 -13.18
CA LEU A 338 -25.19 5.23 -13.59
C LEU A 338 -25.07 5.35 -15.10
N THR A 339 -25.76 6.35 -15.66
CA THR A 339 -25.46 6.78 -17.03
C THR A 339 -23.97 7.16 -17.10
N PRO A 340 -23.21 6.65 -18.09
CA PRO A 340 -21.77 6.87 -18.15
C PRO A 340 -21.41 8.36 -18.16
N VAL A 341 -20.61 8.79 -17.19
CA VAL A 341 -20.16 10.19 -17.06
C VAL A 341 -18.65 10.24 -16.80
N SER A 342 -17.96 11.26 -17.34
CA SER A 342 -16.53 11.46 -17.07
C SER A 342 -16.34 12.19 -15.74
N VAL A 343 -15.51 11.63 -14.85
CA VAL A 343 -15.13 12.24 -13.57
C VAL A 343 -13.63 12.11 -13.40
N ALA A 344 -12.90 13.22 -13.25
CA ALA A 344 -11.44 13.22 -13.13
C ALA A 344 -10.77 12.32 -14.20
N GLY A 345 -11.17 12.48 -15.46
CA GLY A 345 -10.60 11.79 -16.62
C GLY A 345 -11.05 10.34 -16.86
N THR A 346 -11.82 9.70 -15.96
CA THR A 346 -12.32 8.33 -16.21
C THR A 346 -13.84 8.28 -16.31
N THR A 347 -14.35 7.43 -17.19
CA THR A 347 -15.79 7.15 -17.29
C THR A 347 -16.27 6.32 -16.10
N VAL A 348 -17.14 6.89 -15.27
CA VAL A 348 -17.82 6.23 -14.16
C VAL A 348 -19.17 5.71 -14.64
N LYS A 349 -19.43 4.42 -14.42
CA LYS A 349 -20.73 3.76 -14.66
C LYS A 349 -21.35 3.16 -13.40
N ARG A 350 -20.54 3.03 -12.35
CA ARG A 350 -20.90 2.37 -11.10
C ARG A 350 -20.37 3.19 -9.93
N ALA A 351 -21.17 3.34 -8.89
CA ALA A 351 -20.76 4.00 -7.65
C ALA A 351 -21.27 3.25 -6.43
N SER A 352 -20.49 3.25 -5.35
CA SER A 352 -20.91 2.63 -4.09
C SER A 352 -22.06 3.42 -3.46
N LEU A 353 -23.08 2.70 -2.97
CA LEU A 353 -24.13 3.26 -2.12
C LEU A 353 -23.94 2.88 -0.65
N HIS A 354 -22.90 2.10 -0.34
CA HIS A 354 -22.51 1.59 0.97
C HIS A 354 -23.53 0.65 1.63
N ASN A 355 -24.72 1.13 1.97
CA ASN A 355 -25.76 0.37 2.66
C ASN A 355 -27.16 0.97 2.46
N GLU A 356 -28.18 0.23 2.88
CA GLU A 356 -29.59 0.60 2.75
C GLU A 356 -29.95 1.88 3.51
N ASP A 357 -29.33 2.12 4.66
CA ASP A 357 -29.65 3.27 5.51
C ASP A 357 -29.22 4.56 4.81
N LEU A 358 -28.07 4.56 4.14
CA LEU A 358 -27.62 5.69 3.31
C LEU A 358 -28.48 5.93 2.07
N ILE A 359 -29.06 4.87 1.48
CA ILE A 359 -30.03 5.01 0.38
C ILE A 359 -31.28 5.75 0.88
N ARG A 360 -31.77 5.36 2.07
CA ARG A 360 -32.94 5.98 2.70
C ARG A 360 -32.66 7.41 3.17
N ASP A 361 -31.53 7.65 3.83
CA ASP A 361 -31.14 8.96 4.35
C ASP A 361 -30.98 9.99 3.22
N LYS A 362 -30.52 9.55 2.04
CA LYS A 362 -30.39 10.39 0.84
C LYS A 362 -31.66 10.44 -0.02
N ASP A 363 -32.72 9.70 0.35
CA ASP A 363 -33.94 9.48 -0.43
C ASP A 363 -33.63 9.14 -1.90
N LEU A 364 -32.69 8.22 -2.15
CA LEU A 364 -32.27 7.84 -3.49
C LEU A 364 -33.35 7.02 -4.21
N ARG A 365 -33.72 7.44 -5.41
CA ARG A 365 -34.71 6.77 -6.27
C ARG A 365 -34.17 6.51 -7.66
N ILE A 366 -34.55 5.38 -8.25
CA ILE A 366 -34.17 5.04 -9.61
C ILE A 366 -34.78 6.10 -10.55
N GLY A 367 -33.96 6.66 -11.42
CA GLY A 367 -34.28 7.81 -12.27
C GLY A 367 -33.75 9.15 -11.75
N ASP A 368 -33.28 9.23 -10.50
CA ASP A 368 -32.78 10.48 -9.93
C ASP A 368 -31.54 11.03 -10.67
N SER A 369 -31.46 12.35 -10.77
CA SER A 369 -30.20 13.05 -11.03
C SER A 369 -29.35 13.07 -9.76
N VAL A 370 -28.24 12.36 -9.76
CA VAL A 370 -27.34 12.21 -8.62
C VAL A 370 -26.03 12.95 -8.85
N VAL A 371 -25.53 13.59 -7.80
CA VAL A 371 -24.18 14.12 -7.77
C VAL A 371 -23.25 13.00 -7.35
N ILE A 372 -22.23 12.74 -8.15
CA ILE A 372 -21.19 11.76 -7.85
C ILE A 372 -19.84 12.44 -7.75
N LYS A 373 -18.97 11.87 -6.94
CA LYS A 373 -17.55 12.24 -6.87
C LYS A 373 -16.69 10.99 -6.75
N LYS A 374 -15.38 11.16 -6.92
CA LYS A 374 -14.42 10.11 -6.55
C LYS A 374 -13.77 10.40 -5.21
N ALA A 375 -14.07 9.57 -4.22
CA ALA A 375 -13.34 9.58 -2.96
C ALA A 375 -11.86 9.24 -3.20
N GLY A 376 -10.99 10.17 -2.80
CA GLY A 376 -9.54 10.06 -3.00
C GLY A 376 -9.12 9.93 -4.47
N ASP A 377 -9.89 10.50 -5.40
CA ASP A 377 -9.71 10.46 -6.86
C ASP A 377 -9.81 9.06 -7.51
N ILE A 378 -10.22 8.03 -6.73
CA ILE A 378 -10.25 6.65 -7.19
C ILE A 378 -11.65 6.04 -7.12
N ILE A 379 -12.32 6.09 -5.96
CA ILE A 379 -13.54 5.31 -5.70
C ILE A 379 -14.77 6.18 -5.93
N PRO A 380 -15.63 5.89 -6.92
CA PRO A 380 -16.84 6.67 -7.14
C PRO A 380 -17.89 6.43 -6.04
N GLU A 381 -18.44 7.51 -5.51
CA GLU A 381 -19.52 7.50 -4.51
C GLU A 381 -20.60 8.52 -4.88
N VAL A 382 -21.85 8.20 -4.54
CA VAL A 382 -22.98 9.13 -4.68
C VAL A 382 -22.97 10.09 -3.49
N VAL A 383 -22.87 11.38 -3.74
CA VAL A 383 -22.86 12.42 -2.69
C VAL A 383 -24.27 12.69 -2.21
N ASN A 384 -25.12 13.17 -3.11
CA ASN A 384 -26.51 13.55 -2.84
C ASN A 384 -27.36 13.48 -4.12
N VAL A 385 -28.67 13.62 -3.94
CA VAL A 385 -29.66 13.69 -5.02
C VAL A 385 -30.03 15.15 -5.28
N LEU A 386 -30.22 15.50 -6.56
CA LEU A 386 -30.80 16.77 -6.97
C LEU A 386 -32.33 16.65 -7.04
N THR A 387 -32.98 16.70 -5.87
CA THR A 387 -34.43 16.47 -5.72
C THR A 387 -35.29 17.44 -6.53
N GLU A 388 -34.78 18.63 -6.81
CA GLU A 388 -35.43 19.66 -7.63
C GLU A 388 -35.51 19.30 -9.12
N ARG A 389 -34.74 18.31 -9.58
CA ARG A 389 -34.76 17.80 -10.96
C ARG A 389 -35.69 16.61 -11.16
N ARG A 390 -36.43 16.21 -10.12
CA ARG A 390 -37.38 15.10 -10.19
C ARG A 390 -38.54 15.42 -11.12
N THR A 391 -38.87 14.44 -11.93
CA THR A 391 -39.97 14.43 -12.88
C THR A 391 -41.26 13.87 -12.26
N GLY A 392 -41.13 13.08 -11.18
CA GLY A 392 -42.24 12.38 -10.52
C GLY A 392 -42.37 10.91 -10.93
N ASP A 393 -41.61 10.47 -11.93
CA ASP A 393 -41.58 9.08 -12.42
C ASP A 393 -40.53 8.22 -11.68
N GLU A 394 -39.81 8.78 -10.71
CA GLU A 394 -38.72 8.08 -10.01
C GLU A 394 -39.22 7.00 -9.04
N GLU A 395 -38.59 5.82 -9.07
CA GLU A 395 -39.01 4.66 -8.29
C GLU A 395 -38.16 4.47 -7.02
N PRO A 396 -38.78 4.29 -5.83
CA PRO A 396 -38.03 4.00 -4.61
C PRO A 396 -37.40 2.60 -4.67
N PHE A 397 -36.15 2.49 -4.19
CA PHE A 397 -35.47 1.21 -4.10
C PHE A 397 -35.58 0.62 -2.67
N HIS A 398 -35.83 -0.68 -2.60
CA HIS A 398 -35.83 -1.45 -1.36
C HIS A 398 -34.83 -2.60 -1.47
N MET A 399 -34.11 -2.88 -0.40
CA MET A 399 -33.24 -4.05 -0.37
C MET A 399 -34.08 -5.33 -0.48
N PRO A 400 -33.54 -6.38 -1.10
CA PRO A 400 -34.23 -7.66 -1.17
C PRO A 400 -34.40 -8.25 0.24
N THR A 401 -35.48 -9.01 0.46
CA THR A 401 -35.71 -9.75 1.70
C THR A 401 -35.05 -11.13 1.70
N HIS A 402 -34.76 -11.67 0.51
CA HIS A 402 -34.11 -12.96 0.30
C HIS A 402 -32.84 -12.76 -0.54
N CYS A 403 -31.83 -13.58 -0.30
CA CYS A 403 -30.56 -13.52 -1.01
C CYS A 403 -30.77 -13.80 -2.50
N PRO A 404 -30.34 -12.92 -3.43
CA PRO A 404 -30.59 -13.14 -4.86
C PRO A 404 -29.80 -14.32 -5.44
N GLU A 405 -28.81 -14.85 -4.71
CA GLU A 405 -27.96 -15.96 -5.15
C GLU A 405 -28.36 -17.32 -4.55
N CYS A 406 -28.94 -17.36 -3.35
CA CYS A 406 -29.30 -18.62 -2.67
C CYS A 406 -30.70 -18.65 -2.06
N ASP A 407 -31.50 -17.61 -2.27
CA ASP A 407 -32.89 -17.47 -1.83
C ASP A 407 -33.10 -17.60 -0.30
N SER A 408 -32.02 -17.53 0.48
CA SER A 408 -32.10 -17.57 1.94
C SER A 408 -32.55 -16.23 2.50
N GLU A 409 -33.33 -16.24 3.58
CA GLU A 409 -33.78 -15.01 4.25
C GLU A 409 -32.58 -14.15 4.68
N LEU A 410 -32.63 -12.86 4.36
CA LEU A 410 -31.60 -11.91 4.70
C LEU A 410 -31.90 -11.31 6.07
N ILE A 411 -30.88 -11.26 6.93
CA ILE A 411 -31.01 -10.76 8.29
C ILE A 411 -30.09 -9.58 8.54
N ARG A 412 -30.55 -8.64 9.37
CA ARG A 412 -29.73 -7.56 9.92
C ARG A 412 -29.42 -7.93 11.38
N ILE A 413 -28.14 -8.18 11.67
CA ILE A 413 -27.71 -8.57 13.02
C ILE A 413 -27.84 -7.36 13.96
N GLU A 414 -28.30 -7.58 15.19
CA GLU A 414 -28.47 -6.51 16.17
C GLU A 414 -27.14 -5.75 16.39
N GLY A 415 -27.19 -4.42 16.27
CA GLY A 415 -26.02 -3.55 16.35
C GLY A 415 -25.21 -3.40 15.05
N GLU A 416 -25.58 -4.07 13.96
CA GLU A 416 -24.99 -3.87 12.63
C GLU A 416 -25.92 -3.12 11.68
N VAL A 417 -25.35 -2.28 10.81
CA VAL A 417 -26.06 -1.59 9.72
C VAL A 417 -26.25 -2.51 8.51
N ALA A 418 -25.38 -3.49 8.34
CA ALA A 418 -25.33 -4.33 7.15
C ALA A 418 -26.44 -5.40 7.14
N LEU A 419 -27.16 -5.48 6.01
CA LEU A 419 -28.00 -6.63 5.69
C LEU A 419 -27.13 -7.79 5.21
N ARG A 420 -27.40 -9.02 5.66
CA ARG A 420 -26.54 -10.17 5.38
C ARG A 420 -27.29 -11.43 4.96
N CYS A 421 -26.67 -12.19 4.07
CA CYS A 421 -26.94 -13.60 3.88
C CYS A 421 -26.15 -14.41 4.92
N ILE A 422 -26.83 -15.17 5.76
CA ILE A 422 -26.19 -16.04 6.77
C ILE A 422 -26.11 -17.51 6.35
N ASN A 423 -26.51 -17.82 5.13
CA ASN A 423 -26.42 -19.18 4.61
C ASN A 423 -24.93 -19.50 4.31
N PRO A 424 -24.29 -20.43 5.04
CA PRO A 424 -22.90 -20.79 4.81
C PRO A 424 -22.68 -21.46 3.45
N LYS A 425 -23.74 -22.02 2.85
CA LYS A 425 -23.72 -22.64 1.53
C LYS A 425 -24.08 -21.66 0.40
N CYS A 426 -24.06 -20.36 0.68
CA CYS A 426 -24.34 -19.34 -0.33
C CYS A 426 -23.25 -19.36 -1.41
N PRO A 427 -23.58 -19.62 -2.69
CA PRO A 427 -22.60 -19.70 -3.77
C PRO A 427 -21.75 -18.43 -3.91
N ALA A 428 -22.35 -17.26 -3.69
CA ALA A 428 -21.63 -16.00 -3.74
C ALA A 428 -20.61 -15.86 -2.60
N GLN A 429 -20.94 -16.28 -1.38
CA GLN A 429 -19.99 -16.22 -0.26
C GLN A 429 -18.80 -17.15 -0.48
N ILE A 430 -19.07 -18.36 -0.98
CA ILE A 430 -18.04 -19.34 -1.32
C ILE A 430 -17.14 -18.78 -2.42
N ARG A 431 -17.71 -18.28 -3.52
CA ARG A 431 -16.97 -17.65 -4.63
C ARG A 431 -16.11 -16.48 -4.16
N GLU A 432 -16.66 -15.56 -3.37
CA GLU A 432 -15.90 -14.42 -2.83
C GLU A 432 -14.84 -14.86 -1.80
N GLY A 433 -15.09 -15.93 -1.05
CA GLY A 433 -14.12 -16.57 -0.17
C GLY A 433 -12.92 -17.13 -0.95
N LEU A 434 -13.19 -17.83 -2.06
CA LEU A 434 -12.17 -18.33 -2.98
C LEU A 434 -11.35 -17.19 -3.60
N ILE A 435 -12.00 -16.13 -4.07
CA ILE A 435 -11.33 -14.93 -4.62
C ILE A 435 -10.43 -14.28 -3.57
N HIS A 436 -10.91 -14.22 -2.32
CA HIS A 436 -10.14 -13.70 -1.20
C HIS A 436 -8.92 -14.58 -0.89
N PHE A 437 -9.09 -15.91 -0.86
CA PHE A 437 -8.03 -16.88 -0.58
C PHE A 437 -6.86 -16.76 -1.57
N VAL A 438 -7.15 -16.62 -2.86
CA VAL A 438 -6.12 -16.50 -3.91
C VAL A 438 -5.50 -15.10 -4.03
N SER A 439 -6.05 -14.11 -3.31
CA SER A 439 -5.65 -12.71 -3.41
C SER A 439 -4.17 -12.46 -3.04
N ARG A 440 -3.63 -11.33 -3.53
CA ARG A 440 -2.22 -10.94 -3.34
C ARG A 440 -1.74 -10.91 -1.88
N ASN A 441 -2.62 -10.58 -0.94
CA ASN A 441 -2.29 -10.50 0.48
C ASN A 441 -2.55 -11.81 1.25
N ALA A 442 -3.27 -12.75 0.63
CA ALA A 442 -3.54 -14.10 1.14
C ALA A 442 -2.57 -15.09 0.48
N MET A 443 -3.03 -16.11 -0.23
CA MET A 443 -2.14 -17.13 -0.81
C MET A 443 -1.40 -16.67 -2.08
N ASN A 444 -1.71 -15.49 -2.63
CA ASN A 444 -1.04 -14.90 -3.80
C ASN A 444 -0.81 -15.91 -4.94
N ILE A 445 -1.91 -16.45 -5.45
CA ILE A 445 -1.85 -17.42 -6.54
C ILE A 445 -2.03 -16.67 -7.86
N ASP A 446 -0.91 -16.37 -8.51
CA ASP A 446 -0.89 -15.63 -9.77
C ASP A 446 -1.63 -16.41 -10.87
N GLY A 447 -2.52 -15.73 -11.60
CA GLY A 447 -3.35 -16.34 -12.65
C GLY A 447 -4.75 -16.78 -12.20
N LEU A 448 -4.98 -17.00 -10.90
CA LEU A 448 -6.31 -17.25 -10.33
C LEU A 448 -7.02 -15.93 -9.98
N GLY A 449 -7.46 -15.21 -11.02
CA GLY A 449 -8.29 -14.01 -10.84
C GLY A 449 -9.78 -14.34 -10.67
N GLU A 450 -10.59 -13.33 -10.33
CA GLU A 450 -12.05 -13.42 -10.17
C GLU A 450 -12.74 -14.17 -11.31
N LYS A 451 -12.36 -13.90 -12.57
CA LYS A 451 -12.94 -14.56 -13.74
C LYS A 451 -12.62 -16.06 -13.80
N VAL A 452 -11.39 -16.44 -13.46
CA VAL A 452 -10.95 -17.85 -13.49
C VAL A 452 -11.62 -18.61 -12.36
N ILE A 453 -11.66 -18.05 -11.15
CA ILE A 453 -12.39 -18.64 -10.01
C ILE A 453 -13.87 -18.82 -10.36
N THR A 454 -14.50 -17.80 -10.94
CA THR A 454 -15.90 -17.87 -11.36
C THR A 454 -16.12 -18.98 -12.38
N GLN A 455 -15.22 -19.13 -13.36
CA GLN A 455 -15.30 -20.21 -14.34
C GLN A 455 -15.09 -21.60 -13.71
N LEU A 456 -14.09 -21.77 -12.83
CA LEU A 456 -13.85 -23.04 -12.15
C LEU A 456 -15.06 -23.46 -11.32
N PHE A 457 -15.63 -22.51 -10.58
CA PHE A 457 -16.82 -22.72 -9.77
C PHE A 457 -18.06 -23.06 -10.62
N GLN A 458 -18.28 -22.33 -11.73
CA GLN A 458 -19.38 -22.60 -12.67
C GLN A 458 -19.28 -23.97 -13.36
N ASN A 459 -18.05 -24.41 -13.68
CA ASN A 459 -17.79 -25.73 -14.25
C ASN A 459 -17.74 -26.84 -13.18
N LYS A 460 -17.99 -26.52 -11.90
CA LYS A 460 -17.94 -27.45 -10.76
C LYS A 460 -16.60 -28.19 -10.64
N LEU A 461 -15.52 -27.51 -11.00
CA LEU A 461 -14.16 -28.01 -10.82
C LEU A 461 -13.64 -27.72 -9.41
N ILE A 462 -14.25 -26.75 -8.71
CA ILE A 462 -13.97 -26.42 -7.31
C ILE A 462 -15.30 -26.11 -6.60
N GLU A 463 -15.40 -26.53 -5.34
CA GLU A 463 -16.44 -26.18 -4.40
C GLU A 463 -15.87 -25.39 -3.22
N ASP A 464 -14.63 -25.68 -2.80
CA ASP A 464 -13.94 -24.96 -1.73
C ASP A 464 -12.46 -24.66 -2.03
N VAL A 465 -11.73 -24.15 -1.02
CA VAL A 465 -10.33 -23.75 -1.17
C VAL A 465 -9.38 -24.94 -1.27
N ALA A 466 -9.75 -26.11 -0.76
CA ALA A 466 -8.92 -27.31 -0.80
C ALA A 466 -8.90 -27.91 -2.21
N ASP A 467 -10.03 -27.84 -2.93
CA ASP A 467 -10.14 -28.29 -4.33
C ASP A 467 -9.14 -27.59 -5.28
N LEU A 468 -8.72 -26.36 -4.97
CA LEU A 468 -7.70 -25.67 -5.76
C LEU A 468 -6.42 -26.49 -5.88
N TYR A 469 -6.08 -27.29 -4.86
CA TYR A 469 -4.87 -28.10 -4.80
C TYR A 469 -5.03 -29.49 -5.43
N THR A 470 -6.24 -29.84 -5.89
CA THR A 470 -6.53 -31.10 -6.59
C THR A 470 -6.72 -30.91 -8.10
N LEU A 471 -6.75 -29.67 -8.58
CA LEU A 471 -6.90 -29.32 -9.99
C LEU A 471 -5.85 -29.98 -10.88
N LYS A 472 -6.31 -30.55 -12.00
CA LYS A 472 -5.44 -31.25 -12.96
C LYS A 472 -5.34 -30.47 -14.26
N HIS A 473 -4.21 -30.63 -14.93
CA HIS A 473 -3.93 -30.03 -16.23
C HIS A 473 -5.03 -30.32 -17.25
N ASP A 474 -5.51 -31.57 -17.32
CA ASP A 474 -6.48 -32.02 -18.32
C ASP A 474 -7.87 -31.40 -18.14
N ASP A 475 -8.22 -31.01 -16.92
CA ASP A 475 -9.49 -30.34 -16.62
C ASP A 475 -9.40 -28.84 -16.99
N LEU A 476 -8.25 -28.22 -16.71
CA LEU A 476 -8.02 -26.80 -16.94
C LEU A 476 -7.86 -26.45 -18.43
N ILE A 477 -7.20 -27.31 -19.21
CA ILE A 477 -6.93 -27.05 -20.64
C ILE A 477 -8.20 -27.04 -21.50
N GLN A 478 -9.29 -27.64 -21.01
CA GLN A 478 -10.60 -27.66 -21.67
C GLN A 478 -11.37 -26.34 -21.47
N MET A 479 -10.94 -25.49 -20.55
CA MET A 479 -11.63 -24.25 -20.23
C MET A 479 -11.40 -23.16 -21.28
N GLU A 480 -12.39 -22.29 -21.43
CA GLU A 480 -12.30 -21.16 -22.35
C GLU A 480 -11.14 -20.22 -21.95
N ARG A 481 -10.29 -19.87 -22.93
CA ARG A 481 -9.13 -18.98 -22.77
C ARG A 481 -7.99 -19.53 -21.89
N MET A 482 -7.94 -20.85 -21.64
CA MET A 482 -6.81 -21.54 -21.02
C MET A 482 -5.92 -22.20 -22.09
N GLY A 483 -4.74 -21.64 -22.35
CA GLY A 483 -3.71 -22.28 -23.18
C GLY A 483 -2.68 -23.03 -22.33
N GLU A 484 -1.91 -23.96 -22.93
CA GLU A 484 -0.95 -24.80 -22.20
C GLU A 484 -0.03 -24.02 -21.25
N LYS A 485 0.55 -22.91 -21.74
CA LYS A 485 1.44 -22.08 -20.91
C LYS A 485 0.70 -21.45 -19.72
N SER A 486 -0.56 -21.04 -19.91
CA SER A 486 -1.38 -20.46 -18.84
C SER A 486 -1.72 -21.51 -17.78
N VAL A 487 -2.09 -22.73 -18.20
CA VAL A 487 -2.40 -23.84 -17.31
C VAL A 487 -1.18 -24.25 -16.50
N ASN A 488 -0.02 -24.41 -17.15
CA ASN A 488 1.22 -24.75 -16.46
C ASN A 488 1.63 -23.69 -15.43
N ASN A 489 1.58 -22.41 -15.81
CA ASN A 489 1.85 -21.31 -14.89
C ASN A 489 0.87 -21.29 -13.71
N LEU A 490 -0.40 -21.62 -13.93
CA LEU A 490 -1.43 -21.66 -12.89
C LEU A 490 -1.15 -22.77 -11.88
N LEU A 491 -0.89 -23.99 -12.37
CA LEU A 491 -0.57 -25.13 -11.51
C LEU A 491 0.73 -24.91 -10.74
N GLU A 492 1.75 -24.31 -11.37
CA GLU A 492 2.98 -23.90 -10.70
C GLU A 492 2.70 -22.85 -9.61
N ALA A 493 1.88 -21.83 -9.88
CA ALA A 493 1.52 -20.83 -8.88
C ALA A 493 0.76 -21.42 -7.68
N ILE A 494 -0.15 -22.39 -7.93
CA ILE A 494 -0.86 -23.14 -6.87
C ILE A 494 0.16 -23.91 -6.02
N ASP A 495 1.10 -24.62 -6.64
CA ASP A 495 2.09 -25.42 -5.92
C ASP A 495 3.05 -24.56 -5.09
N VAL A 496 3.54 -23.45 -5.67
CA VAL A 496 4.37 -22.46 -4.94
C VAL A 496 3.63 -21.89 -3.73
N SER A 497 2.32 -21.66 -3.84
CA SER A 497 1.53 -21.10 -2.74
C SER A 497 1.51 -21.97 -1.48
N LYS A 498 1.76 -23.28 -1.61
CA LYS A 498 1.85 -24.20 -0.47
C LYS A 498 2.97 -23.83 0.50
N GLN A 499 4.02 -23.16 0.02
CA GLN A 499 5.16 -22.72 0.82
C GLN A 499 4.94 -21.39 1.55
N ASN A 500 3.76 -20.76 1.39
CA ASN A 500 3.46 -19.51 2.06
C ASN A 500 3.43 -19.68 3.60
N SER A 501 3.77 -18.60 4.29
CA SER A 501 3.76 -18.55 5.76
C SER A 501 2.33 -18.54 6.34
N LEU A 502 2.16 -19.07 7.56
CA LEU A 502 0.87 -19.27 8.23
C LEU A 502 -0.03 -18.03 8.26
N GLU A 503 0.50 -16.81 8.41
CA GLU A 503 -0.30 -15.59 8.43
C GLU A 503 -1.08 -15.35 7.13
N ARG A 504 -0.52 -15.80 6.01
CA ARG A 504 -1.14 -15.67 4.68
C ARG A 504 -2.29 -16.67 4.53
N LEU A 505 -2.10 -17.89 5.03
CA LEU A 505 -3.13 -18.92 5.09
C LEU A 505 -4.29 -18.48 6.01
N LEU A 506 -3.98 -18.04 7.24
CA LEU A 506 -4.98 -17.54 8.18
C LEU A 506 -5.77 -16.37 7.64
N PHE A 507 -5.09 -15.43 6.98
CA PHE A 507 -5.78 -14.33 6.32
C PHE A 507 -6.67 -14.85 5.18
N GLY A 508 -6.18 -15.79 4.36
CA GLY A 508 -6.89 -16.38 3.24
C GLY A 508 -8.16 -17.16 3.62
N LEU A 509 -8.15 -17.85 4.77
CA LEU A 509 -9.33 -18.56 5.31
C LEU A 509 -10.51 -17.62 5.64
N GLY A 510 -10.27 -16.32 5.74
CA GLY A 510 -11.35 -15.33 5.81
C GLY A 510 -12.12 -15.33 7.13
N ILE A 511 -11.50 -15.74 8.24
CA ILE A 511 -12.09 -15.72 9.58
C ILE A 511 -12.61 -14.31 9.91
N ARG A 512 -13.84 -14.22 10.41
CA ARG A 512 -14.49 -12.92 10.68
C ARG A 512 -13.67 -12.11 11.71
N TYR A 513 -13.58 -10.80 11.47
CA TYR A 513 -12.74 -9.83 12.19
C TYR A 513 -11.22 -10.01 12.04
N VAL A 514 -10.75 -11.13 11.48
CA VAL A 514 -9.32 -11.37 11.29
C VAL A 514 -8.84 -10.74 9.98
N GLY A 515 -8.32 -9.51 10.08
CA GLY A 515 -7.60 -8.85 8.99
C GLY A 515 -6.15 -9.34 8.85
N SER A 516 -5.42 -8.88 7.83
CA SER A 516 -4.04 -9.31 7.56
C SER A 516 -3.09 -9.05 8.74
N LYS A 517 -3.28 -7.94 9.46
CA LYS A 517 -2.50 -7.61 10.65
C LYS A 517 -2.79 -8.60 11.78
N ALA A 518 -4.07 -8.84 12.07
CA ALA A 518 -4.47 -9.79 13.11
C ALA A 518 -3.98 -11.21 12.79
N ALA A 519 -4.09 -11.65 11.53
CA ALA A 519 -3.56 -12.92 11.07
C ALA A 519 -2.05 -13.04 11.32
N LYS A 520 -1.28 -11.97 11.06
CA LYS A 520 0.17 -11.92 11.36
C LYS A 520 0.43 -11.99 12.86
N THR A 521 -0.27 -11.22 13.67
CA THR A 521 -0.09 -11.24 15.14
C THR A 521 -0.42 -12.61 15.73
N LEU A 522 -1.50 -13.25 15.26
CA LEU A 522 -1.88 -14.60 15.67
C LEU A 522 -0.83 -15.63 15.24
N ALA A 523 -0.38 -15.58 13.99
CA ALA A 523 0.67 -16.49 13.50
C ALA A 523 1.99 -16.31 14.25
N GLN A 524 2.35 -15.07 14.63
CA GLN A 524 3.53 -14.79 15.46
C GLN A 524 3.38 -15.34 16.88
N ALA A 525 2.20 -15.20 17.49
CA ALA A 525 1.95 -15.65 18.85
C ALA A 525 1.89 -17.18 18.98
N PHE A 526 1.18 -17.83 18.07
CA PHE A 526 0.91 -19.28 18.13
C PHE A 526 1.83 -20.12 17.24
N LYS A 527 2.60 -19.52 16.34
CA LYS A 527 3.63 -20.15 15.49
C LYS A 527 3.16 -21.23 14.51
N THR A 528 2.14 -22.03 14.83
CA THR A 528 1.61 -23.13 14.02
C THR A 528 0.07 -23.13 14.04
N MET A 529 -0.54 -23.70 13.00
CA MET A 529 -1.99 -23.88 12.94
C MET A 529 -2.51 -24.78 14.06
N ASP A 530 -1.76 -25.82 14.42
CA ASP A 530 -2.16 -26.78 15.46
C ASP A 530 -2.24 -26.09 16.84
N GLU A 531 -1.27 -25.22 17.18
CA GLU A 531 -1.30 -24.43 18.42
C GLU A 531 -2.46 -23.42 18.44
N LEU A 532 -2.76 -22.77 17.32
CA LEU A 532 -3.87 -21.81 17.23
C LEU A 532 -5.24 -22.50 17.34
N THR A 533 -5.41 -23.67 16.70
CA THR A 533 -6.65 -24.46 16.75
C THR A 533 -6.99 -24.90 18.17
N GLN A 534 -5.97 -25.15 19.01
CA GLN A 534 -6.14 -25.57 20.41
C GLN A 534 -6.25 -24.39 21.39
N ALA A 535 -6.10 -23.15 20.92
CA ALA A 535 -6.11 -21.97 21.78
C ALA A 535 -7.48 -21.74 22.42
N SER A 536 -7.48 -21.47 23.73
CA SER A 536 -8.69 -21.06 24.44
C SER A 536 -9.03 -19.60 24.13
N GLU A 537 -10.28 -19.20 24.35
CA GLU A 537 -10.69 -17.80 24.23
C GLU A 537 -9.83 -16.88 25.11
N GLU A 538 -9.42 -17.33 26.30
CA GLU A 538 -8.51 -16.60 27.19
C GLU A 538 -7.11 -16.40 26.58
N ASP A 539 -6.58 -17.42 25.89
CA ASP A 539 -5.26 -17.33 25.25
C ASP A 539 -5.30 -16.38 24.05
N LEU A 540 -6.40 -16.40 23.28
CA LEU A 540 -6.63 -15.46 22.17
C LEU A 540 -6.73 -14.01 22.66
N LEU A 541 -7.47 -13.78 23.76
CA LEU A 541 -7.57 -12.45 24.41
C LEU A 541 -6.23 -11.94 24.96
N ALA A 542 -5.32 -12.85 25.28
CA ALA A 542 -4.00 -12.49 25.78
C ALA A 542 -3.05 -12.03 24.67
N VAL A 543 -3.43 -12.12 23.39
CA VAL A 543 -2.66 -11.63 22.24
C VAL A 543 -2.94 -10.14 22.03
N SER A 544 -1.88 -9.35 21.83
CA SER A 544 -2.01 -7.92 21.57
C SER A 544 -2.90 -7.65 20.35
N GLU A 545 -3.74 -6.62 20.43
CA GLU A 545 -4.70 -6.21 19.39
C GLU A 545 -5.87 -7.16 19.12
N ILE A 546 -6.01 -8.26 19.88
CA ILE A 546 -7.18 -9.15 19.82
C ILE A 546 -8.17 -8.72 20.91
N GLY A 547 -9.38 -8.36 20.52
CA GLY A 547 -10.48 -8.02 21.44
C GLY A 547 -11.54 -9.12 21.51
N ASP A 548 -12.48 -8.99 22.45
CA ASP A 548 -13.51 -10.00 22.78
C ASP A 548 -14.23 -10.57 21.55
N LYS A 549 -14.75 -9.69 20.67
CA LYS A 549 -15.46 -10.12 19.45
C LYS A 549 -14.59 -10.92 18.49
N MET A 550 -13.30 -10.64 18.44
CA MET A 550 -12.37 -11.34 17.56
C MET A 550 -11.97 -12.69 18.16
N ALA A 551 -11.69 -12.73 19.47
CA ALA A 551 -11.38 -13.97 20.18
C ALA A 551 -12.55 -14.97 20.09
N ASP A 552 -13.77 -14.54 20.39
CA ASP A 552 -14.99 -15.35 20.27
C ASP A 552 -15.18 -15.88 18.84
N SER A 553 -15.00 -15.01 17.84
CA SER A 553 -15.13 -15.41 16.44
C SER A 553 -14.08 -16.43 15.99
N ILE A 554 -12.84 -16.32 16.46
CA ILE A 554 -11.77 -17.27 16.14
C ILE A 554 -12.04 -18.60 16.85
N HIS A 555 -12.38 -18.54 18.13
CA HIS A 555 -12.67 -19.73 18.93
C HIS A 555 -13.85 -20.52 18.33
N THR A 556 -14.95 -19.83 17.99
CA THR A 556 -16.11 -20.42 17.33
C THR A 556 -15.76 -21.04 15.97
N TYR A 557 -14.88 -20.40 15.20
CA TYR A 557 -14.44 -20.90 13.89
C TYR A 557 -13.74 -22.26 14.01
N PHE A 558 -12.80 -22.41 14.95
CA PHE A 558 -12.07 -23.67 15.16
C PHE A 558 -12.86 -24.75 15.92
N GLN A 559 -13.98 -24.40 16.55
CA GLN A 559 -14.92 -25.40 17.09
C GLN A 559 -15.78 -26.07 16.00
N ASN A 560 -15.82 -25.52 14.78
CA ASN A 560 -16.58 -26.12 13.69
C ASN A 560 -15.84 -27.33 13.10
N GLN A 561 -16.50 -28.49 13.10
CA GLN A 561 -15.95 -29.73 12.57
C GLN A 561 -15.57 -29.64 11.08
N GLU A 562 -16.38 -28.96 10.26
CA GLU A 562 -16.10 -28.78 8.82
C GLU A 562 -14.81 -27.96 8.59
N VAL A 563 -14.52 -27.03 9.49
CA VAL A 563 -13.28 -26.23 9.44
C VAL A 563 -12.06 -27.08 9.80
N LEU A 564 -12.19 -27.97 10.79
CA LEU A 564 -11.12 -28.88 11.16
C LEU A 564 -10.79 -29.86 10.03
N GLU A 565 -11.82 -30.37 9.36
CA GLU A 565 -11.68 -31.23 8.17
C GLU A 565 -10.95 -30.48 7.04
N LEU A 566 -11.36 -29.25 6.73
CA LEU A 566 -10.69 -28.42 5.74
C LEU A 566 -9.20 -28.18 6.07
N ILE A 567 -8.87 -27.92 7.34
CA ILE A 567 -7.48 -27.68 7.76
C ILE A 567 -6.63 -28.94 7.55
N GLU A 568 -7.16 -30.12 7.88
CA GLU A 568 -6.46 -31.39 7.66
C GLU A 568 -6.29 -31.69 6.16
N GLU A 569 -7.30 -31.46 5.32
CA GLU A 569 -7.16 -31.60 3.86
C GLU A 569 -6.06 -30.70 3.30
N LEU A 570 -6.02 -29.43 3.70
CA LEU A 570 -4.97 -28.50 3.31
C LEU A 570 -3.58 -28.99 3.78
N LYS A 571 -3.51 -29.58 4.97
CA LYS A 571 -2.26 -30.18 5.51
C LYS A 571 -1.82 -31.37 4.67
N GLU A 572 -2.75 -32.25 4.29
CA GLU A 572 -2.50 -33.40 3.42
C GLU A 572 -2.04 -33.00 2.01
N TYR A 573 -2.58 -31.89 1.47
CA TYR A 573 -2.12 -31.31 0.20
C TYR A 573 -0.77 -30.59 0.28
N GLY A 574 -0.15 -30.57 1.46
CA GLY A 574 1.22 -30.12 1.68
C GLY A 574 1.36 -28.62 1.92
N LEU A 575 0.28 -27.93 2.32
CA LEU A 575 0.37 -26.53 2.72
C LEU A 575 1.19 -26.39 4.01
N ASN A 576 2.03 -25.38 4.05
CA ASN A 576 2.80 -25.02 5.23
C ASN A 576 1.88 -24.46 6.33
N MET A 577 1.89 -25.13 7.48
CA MET A 577 1.09 -24.78 8.65
C MET A 577 1.88 -23.99 9.71
N ALA A 578 3.10 -23.54 9.38
CA ALA A 578 3.99 -22.84 10.30
C ALA A 578 4.23 -21.37 9.88
N TYR A 579 4.45 -20.52 10.86
CA TYR A 579 4.88 -19.15 10.66
C TYR A 579 6.38 -19.12 10.28
N LEU A 580 6.69 -18.56 9.12
CA LEU A 580 8.04 -18.44 8.56
C LEU A 580 8.63 -17.04 8.73
N GLY A 581 7.83 -16.08 9.20
CA GLY A 581 8.29 -14.71 9.39
C GLY A 581 9.20 -14.56 10.62
N PRO A 582 9.82 -13.38 10.79
CA PRO A 582 10.65 -13.11 11.95
C PRO A 582 9.80 -13.18 13.22
N VAL A 583 10.12 -14.15 14.08
CA VAL A 583 9.64 -14.17 15.45
C VAL A 583 10.44 -13.08 16.18
N PRO A 584 9.80 -12.16 16.93
CA PRO A 584 10.53 -11.23 17.78
C PRO A 584 11.54 -12.01 18.61
N THR A 585 12.82 -11.80 18.36
CA THR A 585 13.90 -12.47 19.09
C THR A 585 13.79 -12.15 20.58
N GLU A 586 13.92 -13.18 21.41
CA GLU A 586 14.17 -13.08 22.84
C GLU A 586 15.36 -12.14 23.09
N GLY A 587 15.06 -10.88 23.37
CA GLY A 587 16.03 -9.87 23.79
C GLY A 587 16.18 -9.90 25.30
N ALA A 588 17.35 -10.36 25.75
CA ALA A 588 17.99 -10.26 27.06
C ALA A 588 18.15 -11.60 27.79
N ALA A 589 19.40 -12.06 27.84
CA ALA A 589 19.85 -13.00 28.86
C ALA A 589 19.71 -12.32 30.24
N ASP A 590 19.05 -13.00 31.18
CA ASP A 590 18.87 -12.65 32.61
C ASP A 590 18.13 -11.35 32.95
N SER A 591 16.99 -11.05 32.32
CA SER A 591 16.06 -10.04 32.86
C SER A 591 15.12 -10.62 33.94
N PRO A 592 14.85 -9.89 35.06
CA PRO A 592 13.87 -10.29 36.07
C PRO A 592 12.41 -10.37 35.55
N PHE A 593 12.15 -9.83 34.35
CA PHE A 593 10.85 -9.83 33.69
C PHE A 593 10.67 -10.92 32.64
N LYS A 594 11.74 -11.67 32.31
CA LYS A 594 11.69 -12.72 31.29
C LYS A 594 10.58 -13.74 31.58
N ASP A 595 9.73 -13.97 30.58
CA ASP A 595 8.60 -14.92 30.61
C ASP A 595 7.54 -14.64 31.71
N LYS A 596 7.57 -13.46 32.34
CA LYS A 596 6.61 -13.09 33.40
C LYS A 596 5.48 -12.23 32.87
N THR A 597 4.28 -12.47 33.39
CA THR A 597 3.10 -11.64 33.15
C THR A 597 3.00 -10.54 34.22
N VAL A 598 3.14 -9.29 33.79
CA VAL A 598 3.13 -8.10 34.65
C VAL A 598 1.84 -7.29 34.46
N VAL A 599 1.23 -6.82 35.54
CA VAL A 599 0.09 -5.88 35.48
C VAL A 599 0.49 -4.56 36.11
N LEU A 600 0.40 -3.47 35.35
CA LEU A 600 0.57 -2.11 35.86
C LEU A 600 -0.77 -1.59 36.40
N THR A 601 -0.81 -1.08 37.62
CA THR A 601 -2.01 -0.46 38.20
C THR A 601 -1.66 0.75 39.05
N GLY A 602 -2.57 1.73 39.12
CA GLY A 602 -2.31 3.03 39.75
C GLY A 602 -1.62 4.03 38.82
N LYS A 603 -1.35 5.22 39.36
CA LYS A 603 -0.62 6.33 38.73
C LYS A 603 0.86 6.21 39.08
N MET A 604 1.71 6.24 38.06
CA MET A 604 3.17 6.17 38.17
C MET A 604 3.72 7.60 38.18
N GLU A 605 4.57 7.96 39.13
CA GLU A 605 5.13 9.31 39.28
C GLU A 605 6.44 9.51 38.50
N LYS A 606 7.22 8.45 38.31
CA LYS A 606 8.60 8.50 37.78
C LYS A 606 8.72 8.05 36.33
N LEU A 607 7.85 7.16 35.86
CA LEU A 607 7.78 6.69 34.47
C LEU A 607 6.36 6.81 33.95
N ALA A 608 6.19 7.23 32.69
CA ALA A 608 4.87 7.14 32.07
C ALA A 608 4.47 5.67 31.93
N ARG A 609 3.17 5.38 32.07
CA ARG A 609 2.66 3.99 32.02
C ARG A 609 2.99 3.28 30.71
N ASP A 610 3.02 4.02 29.61
CA ASP A 610 3.35 3.50 28.29
C ASP A 610 4.86 3.22 28.16
N GLU A 611 5.72 4.08 28.71
CA GLU A 611 7.17 3.85 28.77
C GLU A 611 7.51 2.64 29.65
N ALA A 612 6.85 2.51 30.80
CA ALA A 612 6.99 1.35 31.68
C ALA A 612 6.56 0.05 30.99
N LYS A 613 5.52 0.12 30.14
CA LYS A 613 5.06 -1.02 29.36
C LYS A 613 6.10 -1.42 28.30
N GLU A 614 6.59 -0.44 27.55
CA GLU A 614 7.61 -0.65 26.52
C GLU A 614 8.88 -1.26 27.12
N GLU A 615 9.30 -0.78 28.30
CA GLU A 615 10.52 -1.28 28.94
C GLU A 615 10.37 -2.73 29.45
N ILE A 616 9.21 -3.08 30.02
CA ILE A 616 8.92 -4.47 30.40
C ILE A 616 8.90 -5.39 29.17
N GLU A 617 8.26 -4.95 28.09
CA GLU A 617 8.20 -5.71 26.83
C GLU A 617 9.58 -5.85 26.18
N ARG A 618 10.42 -4.80 26.25
CA ARG A 618 11.82 -4.82 25.80
C ARG A 618 12.67 -5.83 26.58
N LEU A 619 12.37 -6.00 27.87
CA LEU A 619 13.05 -6.93 28.78
C LEU A 619 12.44 -8.34 28.79
N GLY A 620 11.55 -8.66 27.84
CA GLY A 620 10.99 -10.00 27.66
C GLY A 620 9.83 -10.36 28.60
N GLY A 621 9.22 -9.37 29.25
CA GLY A 621 8.00 -9.52 30.04
C GLY A 621 6.73 -9.21 29.26
N LYS A 622 5.60 -9.77 29.69
CA LYS A 622 4.28 -9.57 29.08
C LYS A 622 3.41 -8.65 29.93
N VAL A 623 3.04 -7.48 29.43
CA VAL A 623 2.16 -6.56 30.18
C VAL A 623 0.69 -6.82 29.86
N THR A 624 -0.11 -7.04 30.91
CA THR A 624 -1.55 -7.31 30.77
C THR A 624 -2.41 -6.30 31.53
N GLY A 625 -3.64 -6.10 31.07
CA GLY A 625 -4.57 -5.12 31.63
C GLY A 625 -5.30 -5.59 32.90
N SER A 626 -5.25 -6.88 33.23
CA SER A 626 -6.06 -7.48 34.29
C SER A 626 -5.27 -8.50 35.12
N VAL A 627 -5.50 -8.50 36.44
CA VAL A 627 -4.90 -9.49 37.35
C VAL A 627 -5.64 -10.82 37.25
N SER A 628 -4.90 -11.90 36.98
CA SER A 628 -5.37 -13.29 36.89
C SER A 628 -4.47 -14.23 37.72
N LYS A 629 -4.80 -15.52 37.83
CA LYS A 629 -3.92 -16.52 38.47
C LYS A 629 -2.61 -16.76 37.73
N LYS A 630 -2.53 -16.38 36.44
CA LYS A 630 -1.32 -16.46 35.60
C LYS A 630 -0.48 -15.17 35.68
N THR A 631 -0.92 -14.15 36.44
CA THR A 631 -0.14 -12.93 36.64
C THR A 631 0.96 -13.21 37.67
N ASP A 632 2.20 -12.94 37.29
CA ASP A 632 3.37 -13.17 38.15
C ASP A 632 3.67 -11.95 39.02
N ILE A 633 3.57 -10.74 38.45
CA ILE A 633 3.93 -9.48 39.12
C ILE A 633 2.83 -8.43 38.91
N VAL A 634 2.47 -7.71 39.97
CA VAL A 634 1.65 -6.49 39.87
C VAL A 634 2.48 -5.31 40.36
N VAL A 635 2.71 -4.34 39.47
CA VAL A 635 3.36 -3.06 39.84
C VAL A 635 2.26 -2.07 40.21
N ALA A 636 2.28 -1.63 41.46
CA ALA A 636 1.27 -0.75 42.04
C ALA A 636 1.85 0.64 42.30
N GLY A 637 1.39 1.63 41.51
CA GLY A 637 1.58 3.05 41.76
C GLY A 637 0.54 3.62 42.73
N GLU A 638 0.48 4.95 42.85
CA GLU A 638 -0.54 5.62 43.67
C GLU A 638 -1.96 5.29 43.18
N ASP A 639 -2.93 5.14 44.08
CA ASP A 639 -4.32 4.79 43.75
C ASP A 639 -4.52 3.47 42.96
N ALA A 640 -3.68 2.46 43.22
CA ALA A 640 -3.72 1.14 42.55
C ALA A 640 -5.05 0.34 42.63
N GLY A 641 -6.01 0.77 43.46
CA GLY A 641 -7.41 0.39 43.39
C GLY A 641 -7.73 -1.12 43.45
N SER A 642 -8.79 -1.52 42.74
CA SER A 642 -9.36 -2.88 42.79
C SER A 642 -8.46 -4.00 42.25
N LYS A 643 -7.44 -3.65 41.45
CA LYS A 643 -6.46 -4.63 40.92
C LYS A 643 -5.42 -5.02 41.97
N LEU A 644 -5.01 -4.09 42.82
CA LEU A 644 -4.14 -4.38 43.97
C LEU A 644 -4.82 -5.35 44.94
N GLU A 645 -6.09 -5.10 45.28
CA GLU A 645 -6.88 -5.99 46.14
C GLU A 645 -7.03 -7.39 45.54
N LYS A 646 -7.22 -7.49 44.22
CA LYS A 646 -7.32 -8.77 43.51
C LYS A 646 -5.99 -9.53 43.53
N ALA A 647 -4.86 -8.84 43.40
CA ALA A 647 -3.52 -9.41 43.49
C ALA A 647 -3.22 -9.98 44.88
N GLN A 648 -3.56 -9.23 45.93
CA GLN A 648 -3.41 -9.67 47.33
C GLN A 648 -4.23 -10.92 47.64
N LYS A 649 -5.48 -10.99 47.15
CA LYS A 649 -6.36 -12.17 47.35
C LYS A 649 -5.85 -13.42 46.62
N LEU A 650 -5.15 -13.25 45.50
CA LEU A 650 -4.61 -14.34 44.70
C LEU A 650 -3.17 -14.73 45.10
N GLY A 651 -2.54 -14.00 46.02
CA GLY A 651 -1.18 -14.27 46.51
C GLY A 651 -0.08 -13.95 45.48
N ILE A 652 -0.34 -13.00 44.59
CA ILE A 652 0.58 -12.62 43.50
C ILE A 652 1.62 -11.61 44.01
N GLU A 653 2.83 -11.63 43.45
CA GLU A 653 3.90 -10.74 43.87
C GLU A 653 3.57 -9.27 43.53
N ILE A 654 3.69 -8.37 44.50
CA ILE A 654 3.37 -6.94 44.33
C ILE A 654 4.65 -6.11 44.48
N TRP A 655 4.94 -5.28 43.49
CA TRP A 655 6.07 -4.35 43.47
C TRP A 655 5.56 -2.91 43.56
N ASP A 656 6.30 -2.06 44.29
CA ASP A 656 6.12 -0.61 44.21
C ASP A 656 6.90 -0.05 43.02
N GLU A 657 6.63 1.21 42.67
CA GLU A 657 7.27 1.88 41.54
C GLU A 657 8.81 2.00 41.72
N GLY A 658 9.31 2.08 42.95
CA GLY A 658 10.75 2.12 43.24
C GLY A 658 11.43 0.80 42.90
N ARG A 659 10.89 -0.31 43.39
CA ARG A 659 11.38 -1.67 43.11
C ARG A 659 11.25 -2.03 41.63
N PHE A 660 10.23 -1.51 40.97
CA PHE A 660 10.06 -1.67 39.52
C PHE A 660 11.21 -1.03 38.75
N ILE A 661 11.56 0.22 39.05
CA ILE A 661 12.67 0.93 38.38
C ILE A 661 14.01 0.23 38.61
N ASP A 662 14.30 -0.17 39.85
CA ASP A 662 15.53 -0.90 40.17
C ASP A 662 15.66 -2.25 39.42
N ALA A 663 14.54 -2.82 38.99
CA ALA A 663 14.51 -4.05 38.21
C ALA A 663 14.62 -3.82 36.70
N LEU A 664 14.36 -2.61 36.20
CA LEU A 664 14.59 -2.23 34.80
C LEU A 664 16.08 -1.97 34.51
N ASP A 665 16.83 -1.51 35.52
CA ASP A 665 18.27 -1.21 35.43
C ASP A 665 19.20 -2.43 35.63
N ARG A 666 18.63 -3.64 35.78
CA ARG A 666 19.36 -4.91 35.94
C ARG A 666 19.21 -5.78 34.70
#